data_AF-A0A364MR91-F1
#
_entry.id   AF-A0A364MR91-F1
#
_cell.length_a   1.000
_cell.length_b   1.000
_cell.length_c   1.000
_cell.angle_alpha   90.00
_cell.angle_beta   90.00
_cell.angle_gamma   90.00
#
_symmetry.space_group_name_H-M   'P 1'
#
loop_
_entity.id
_entity.type
_entity.pdbx_description
1 polymer ?
#
loop_
_entity_poly.entity_id
_entity_poly.type
_entity_poly.pdbx_seq_one_letter_code
_entity_poly.pdbx_strand_id
1 'polypeptide(L)'
;MAKTRTDRIRDSGTWSRHEHLVSQWGKDVILTEEGLPPSRRILQNFCISIAKKPASLRWVSRFLQRHKDELKSHHGKGKDRLRHKADSLYKYEYWFQDLARILLKYHVRPGDIYNMDEKGFHLGRGEVPPTILYASPSGNIQERWVKDIEYEDDQVMVGSTETGWSNNKPLDVGLFSPLSSAYSHQLAEYLAKTQGLLSLKKGDFYHLFKQAWDNSFTVTNVQSSFATTGIVPWEPEEVLKKFRTTTPEPPEYPTAINTVNRRTVGTLMANTITPDSHEAAVVKETLLSLQAQQAILEHENNGLRTVRHAIDRRIENEREIEEDKRNRLQKKEFKAEAKLIAEEQARIKREERVKERERKKKEKAAKAAQEIKDCEARNALKAIQTSQSSKRKASKPAAKQQLKKRRVGGARGGAMAEVPAPAPPPTLTRRGRTVNIPAKTTTEAQDSASTRRVVQLTGHLASADETENLNAHPTASINYPPSRLQLDPSRFIDRVRPVKVAVIGAGLAGINAGILLPAKVPGIQLTIFEKNTDVSGTWLENIYPGVRCDIPAHVYQSTFSPNTQWSEIFAKGAEIRDYWQAQAKKYGVYDYVKLQHRVDEAEWDDAKSKWRVQVRDLVVGRSFTVDFDFIITAIGRFNAWKLPDYPGLDDYKGHLRHTSNWDPSFDATDKNVAVIGNGASGIQVVPNLQCIAKRVMHFVRNPTWIATSWAGDERTFEPQPYSEEQRKSLEDPETYLNFRKELEDKYWRRFRAMIRESPENAGMRELFVEVMKKRSAKKPELLSGLIPDFSPHCRRLTPGPGYLESLTEDNVELVKSPIKRFTSTGIETVDGKNFAFDAILCATGANTDLVPPFSIKARGIDLNEAWKPEGKWGFPYTYFGLATPGFPNLFFLAGPHATGPSGTVPQGVETSLVYIAKALRKTSSQGIKSLAPTKEAADDFVDYCDAFFPTTVLTDNCSSWNNGGVAGQRIHGLWPGSAAHFTIARREPRWEDWEYERENKANRFAYFGNGYTEVELDDHADLTSYLQPPGKELDLRDVHESWWDVPGARRKS
;
A
#
# COMPACT_ATOMS: atom_id res chain seq x y z
N MET A 1 -47.27 55.42 24.76
CA MET A 1 -46.91 54.62 23.57
C MET A 1 -46.03 53.45 24.03
N ALA A 2 -46.58 52.34 24.50
CA ALA A 2 -47.15 51.23 23.74
C ALA A 2 -46.10 50.41 22.93
N LYS A 3 -45.46 49.45 23.60
CA LYS A 3 -45.27 48.03 23.20
C LYS A 3 -44.47 47.28 24.29
N THR A 4 -45.16 46.69 25.29
CA THR A 4 -45.38 45.23 25.43
C THR A 4 -44.10 44.39 25.27
N ARG A 5 -43.56 43.81 26.36
CA ARG A 5 -43.93 42.51 26.93
C ARG A 5 -43.73 41.34 25.93
N THR A 6 -42.49 41.08 25.48
CA THR A 6 -42.19 39.84 24.72
C THR A 6 -40.80 39.22 24.87
N ASP A 7 -39.88 39.71 25.71
CA ASP A 7 -38.53 39.08 25.81
C ASP A 7 -38.27 38.33 27.13
N ARG A 8 -39.27 38.19 28.00
CA ARG A 8 -39.15 37.38 29.24
C ARG A 8 -39.44 35.88 29.05
N ILE A 9 -39.87 35.43 27.87
CA ILE A 9 -40.19 34.00 27.62
C ILE A 9 -39.82 33.63 26.18
N ARG A 10 -38.53 33.33 25.91
CA ARG A 10 -38.20 32.60 24.68
C ARG A 10 -36.96 31.71 24.71
N ASP A 11 -36.12 31.78 25.75
CA ASP A 11 -34.96 30.89 25.88
C ASP A 11 -35.13 29.73 26.87
N SER A 12 -36.11 29.79 27.77
CA SER A 12 -36.29 28.78 28.82
C SER A 12 -36.97 27.49 28.33
N GLY A 13 -37.74 27.54 27.24
CA GLY A 13 -38.53 26.40 26.76
C GLY A 13 -37.78 25.46 25.82
N THR A 14 -36.89 25.98 24.97
CA THR A 14 -36.19 25.20 23.93
C THR A 14 -35.07 24.36 24.51
N TRP A 15 -34.37 24.91 25.50
CA TRP A 15 -33.20 24.27 26.09
C TRP A 15 -33.50 23.39 27.29
N SER A 16 -34.62 23.58 27.99
CA SER A 16 -35.00 22.71 29.11
C SER A 16 -35.17 21.24 28.69
N ARG A 17 -35.61 20.99 27.44
CA ARG A 17 -35.73 19.64 26.86
C ARG A 17 -34.40 18.98 26.48
N HIS A 18 -33.38 19.76 26.17
CA HIS A 18 -32.05 19.27 25.76
C HIS A 18 -31.00 19.43 26.86
N GLU A 19 -31.37 20.00 28.00
CA GLU A 19 -30.49 20.29 29.12
C GLU A 19 -29.82 19.02 29.68
N HIS A 20 -30.55 17.90 29.67
CA HIS A 20 -30.03 16.61 30.08
C HIS A 20 -28.91 16.09 29.16
N LEU A 21 -29.03 16.27 27.83
CA LEU A 21 -28.01 15.87 26.86
C LEU A 21 -26.73 16.70 26.99
N VAL A 22 -26.87 18.00 27.26
CA VAL A 22 -25.73 18.90 27.50
C VAL A 22 -25.04 18.59 28.84
N SER A 23 -25.81 18.21 29.87
CA SER A 23 -25.28 17.76 31.16
C SER A 23 -24.57 16.41 31.05
N GLN A 24 -25.14 15.45 30.32
CA GLN A 24 -24.56 14.13 30.10
C GLN A 24 -23.26 14.20 29.30
N TRP A 25 -23.22 14.96 28.20
CA TRP A 25 -21.97 15.23 27.49
C TRP A 25 -20.92 15.90 28.37
N GLY A 26 -21.35 16.86 29.21
CA GLY A 26 -20.48 17.46 30.21
C GLY A 26 -19.87 16.41 31.15
N LYS A 27 -20.65 15.45 31.64
CA LYS A 27 -20.16 14.36 32.50
C LYS A 27 -19.20 13.42 31.75
N ASP A 28 -19.54 13.04 30.53
CA ASP A 28 -18.75 12.08 29.74
C ASP A 28 -17.40 12.67 29.28
N VAL A 29 -17.34 13.99 29.02
CA VAL A 29 -16.11 14.68 28.58
C VAL A 29 -15.29 15.25 29.73
N ILE A 30 -15.92 15.65 30.84
CA ILE A 30 -15.23 16.33 31.97
C ILE A 30 -14.81 15.36 33.08
N LEU A 31 -15.37 14.15 33.17
CA LEU A 31 -15.01 13.15 34.20
C LEU A 31 -13.98 12.10 33.74
N THR A 32 -13.32 12.28 32.60
CA THR A 32 -12.06 11.56 32.36
C THR A 32 -10.94 12.25 33.15
N GLU A 33 -9.99 11.49 33.70
CA GLU A 33 -8.95 11.96 34.62
C GLU A 33 -8.03 13.09 34.07
N GLU A 34 -8.20 13.47 32.80
CA GLU A 34 -7.40 14.44 32.04
C GLU A 34 -8.23 15.64 31.49
N GLY A 35 -9.51 15.79 31.83
CA GLY A 35 -10.43 16.74 31.18
C GLY A 35 -10.32 18.23 31.59
N LEU A 36 -10.24 19.13 30.59
CA LEU A 36 -10.35 20.61 30.76
C LEU A 36 -11.83 21.05 30.95
N PRO A 37 -12.12 22.08 31.75
CA PRO A 37 -13.49 22.58 31.90
C PRO A 37 -13.99 23.25 30.61
N PRO A 38 -15.23 22.97 30.15
CA PRO A 38 -15.74 23.52 28.90
C PRO A 38 -15.93 25.03 29.04
N SER A 39 -15.35 25.79 28.11
CA SER A 39 -15.59 27.22 28.03
C SER A 39 -17.05 27.51 27.66
N ARG A 40 -17.55 28.71 27.99
CA ARG A 40 -18.90 29.13 27.59
C ARG A 40 -19.13 29.02 26.08
N ARG A 41 -18.06 29.15 25.28
CA ARG A 41 -18.09 29.04 23.81
C ARG A 41 -18.21 27.59 23.35
N ILE A 42 -17.53 26.66 24.01
CA ILE A 42 -17.65 25.22 23.74
C ILE A 42 -19.08 24.76 23.99
N LEU A 43 -19.69 25.16 25.11
CA LEU A 43 -21.10 24.85 25.41
C LEU A 43 -22.06 25.48 24.39
N GLN A 44 -21.79 26.70 23.89
CA GLN A 44 -22.58 27.30 22.82
C GLN A 44 -22.47 26.53 21.50
N ASN A 45 -21.27 26.11 21.12
CA ASN A 45 -21.04 25.35 19.89
C ASN A 45 -21.68 23.96 19.97
N PHE A 46 -21.66 23.33 21.14
CA PHE A 46 -22.32 22.06 21.37
C PHE A 46 -23.86 22.19 21.37
N CYS A 47 -24.38 23.29 21.92
CA CYS A 47 -25.79 23.65 21.76
C CYS A 47 -26.15 23.78 20.26
N ILE A 48 -25.31 24.43 19.45
CA ILE A 48 -25.50 24.52 18.00
C ILE A 48 -25.48 23.14 17.34
N SER A 49 -24.61 22.21 17.76
CA SER A 49 -24.54 20.89 17.13
C SER A 49 -25.78 20.04 17.40
N ILE A 50 -26.35 20.11 18.62
CA ILE A 50 -27.54 19.33 19.03
C ILE A 50 -28.84 19.93 18.49
N ALA A 51 -29.08 21.22 18.70
CA ALA A 51 -30.38 21.84 18.40
C ALA A 51 -30.36 22.71 17.13
N LYS A 52 -29.23 22.73 16.40
CA LYS A 52 -28.98 23.59 15.22
C LYS A 52 -29.24 25.08 15.47
N LYS A 53 -29.24 25.49 16.74
CA LYS A 53 -29.45 26.87 17.20
C LYS A 53 -28.53 27.18 18.40
N PRO A 54 -27.97 28.39 18.49
CA PRO A 54 -27.12 28.77 19.62
C PRO A 54 -27.95 29.01 20.89
N ALA A 55 -27.48 28.49 22.02
CA ALA A 55 -27.97 28.91 23.33
C ALA A 55 -27.46 30.32 23.67
N SER A 56 -28.28 31.16 24.29
CA SER A 56 -27.82 32.48 24.71
C SER A 56 -26.75 32.38 25.79
N LEU A 57 -25.87 33.37 25.83
CA LEU A 57 -24.83 33.49 26.87
C LEU A 57 -25.42 33.49 28.29
N ARG A 58 -26.64 34.03 28.46
CA ARG A 58 -27.37 34.00 29.73
C ARG A 58 -27.85 32.60 30.08
N TRP A 59 -28.36 31.83 29.12
CA TRP A 59 -28.74 30.44 29.35
C TRP A 59 -27.52 29.58 29.72
N VAL A 60 -26.42 29.69 28.97
CA VAL A 60 -25.16 28.97 29.24
C VAL A 60 -24.59 29.32 30.61
N SER A 61 -24.62 30.59 31.00
CA SER A 61 -24.16 31.01 32.34
C SER A 61 -25.03 30.43 33.45
N ARG A 62 -26.36 30.40 33.26
CA ARG A 62 -27.28 29.79 34.23
C ARG A 62 -27.20 28.26 34.27
N PHE A 63 -26.94 27.60 33.14
CA PHE A 63 -26.69 26.16 33.05
C PHE A 63 -25.45 25.77 33.86
N LEU A 64 -24.32 26.45 33.61
CA LEU A 64 -23.08 26.25 34.39
C LEU A 64 -23.27 26.51 35.89
N GLN A 65 -24.16 27.44 36.25
CA GLN A 65 -24.47 27.71 37.66
C GLN A 65 -25.39 26.65 38.28
N ARG A 66 -26.34 26.09 37.52
CA ARG A 66 -27.22 24.99 37.97
C ARG A 66 -26.49 23.65 38.13
N HIS A 67 -25.52 23.38 37.26
CA HIS A 67 -24.74 22.13 37.22
C HIS A 67 -23.31 22.31 37.79
N LYS A 68 -23.09 23.39 38.56
CA LYS A 68 -21.76 23.79 39.07
C LYS A 68 -21.09 22.71 39.93
N ASP A 69 -21.89 21.93 40.65
CA ASP A 69 -21.38 20.87 41.53
C ASP A 69 -21.06 19.57 40.80
N GLU A 70 -21.66 19.35 39.62
CA GLU A 70 -21.48 18.16 38.78
C GLU A 70 -20.37 18.36 37.73
N LEU A 71 -20.05 19.61 37.35
CA LEU A 71 -19.05 19.96 36.33
C LEU A 71 -17.79 20.59 36.96
N LYS A 72 -17.21 19.94 37.98
CA LYS A 72 -15.97 20.39 38.66
C LYS A 72 -14.73 19.82 37.95
N SER A 73 -13.73 20.67 37.71
CA SER A 73 -12.41 20.24 37.22
C SER A 73 -11.45 20.01 38.40
N HIS A 74 -10.66 18.93 38.35
CA HIS A 74 -9.77 18.54 39.44
C HIS A 74 -8.36 19.16 39.37
N HIS A 75 -7.95 19.84 38.29
CA HIS A 75 -6.59 20.37 38.14
C HIS A 75 -6.56 21.83 37.68
N GLY A 76 -5.92 22.69 38.49
CA GLY A 76 -5.60 24.07 38.14
C GLY A 76 -4.11 24.33 38.30
N LYS A 77 -3.34 24.28 37.21
CA LYS A 77 -2.01 24.90 37.14
C LYS A 77 -1.93 25.83 35.95
N GLY A 78 -1.23 26.96 36.12
CA GLY A 78 -1.30 28.15 35.26
C GLY A 78 -0.99 27.99 33.77
N LYS A 79 -0.53 26.82 33.30
CA LYS A 79 -0.24 26.56 31.87
C LYS A 79 -1.52 26.46 31.01
N ASP A 80 -2.64 25.98 31.54
CA ASP A 80 -3.87 25.78 30.74
C ASP A 80 -4.60 27.08 30.40
N ARG A 81 -4.39 28.13 31.19
CA ARG A 81 -4.95 29.46 30.93
C ARG A 81 -4.33 30.13 29.69
N LEU A 82 -3.10 29.74 29.34
CA LEU A 82 -2.40 30.22 28.13
C LEU A 82 -2.83 29.43 26.89
N ARG A 83 -3.02 28.10 27.02
CA ARG A 83 -3.59 27.27 25.93
C ARG A 83 -5.00 27.72 25.55
N HIS A 84 -5.84 28.04 26.53
CA HIS A 84 -7.17 28.62 26.30
C HIS A 84 -7.13 29.95 25.51
N LYS A 85 -6.03 30.72 25.56
CA LYS A 85 -5.87 31.96 24.78
C LYS A 85 -5.36 31.73 23.34
N ALA A 86 -4.78 30.56 23.05
CA ALA A 86 -4.07 30.28 21.79
C ALA A 86 -4.94 29.60 20.71
N ASP A 87 -6.13 29.10 21.07
CA ASP A 87 -6.90 28.20 20.22
C ASP A 87 -7.73 28.95 19.16
N SER A 88 -7.11 29.24 18.01
CA SER A 88 -7.76 29.78 16.81
C SER A 88 -7.21 29.08 15.57
N LEU A 89 -8.07 28.29 14.91
CA LEU A 89 -7.77 27.58 13.65
C LEU A 89 -7.11 28.49 12.60
N TYR A 90 -7.56 29.74 12.52
CA TYR A 90 -7.05 30.73 11.58
C TYR A 90 -5.59 31.14 11.86
N LYS A 91 -5.13 31.08 13.12
CA LYS A 91 -3.75 31.39 13.48
C LYS A 91 -2.78 30.28 13.06
N TYR A 92 -3.22 29.03 13.10
CA TYR A 92 -2.41 27.89 12.66
C TYR A 92 -2.25 27.90 11.14
N GLU A 93 -3.32 28.14 10.39
CA GLU A 93 -3.27 28.19 8.94
C GLU A 93 -2.39 29.36 8.43
N TYR A 94 -2.50 30.53 9.06
CA TYR A 94 -1.63 31.67 8.77
C TYR A 94 -0.16 31.39 9.10
N TRP A 95 0.10 30.65 10.18
CA TRP A 95 1.45 30.28 10.59
C TRP A 95 2.14 29.35 9.57
N PHE A 96 1.44 28.32 9.09
CA PHE A 96 2.02 27.40 8.08
C PHE A 96 2.23 28.09 6.73
N GLN A 97 1.35 29.02 6.36
CA GLN A 97 1.52 29.83 5.15
C GLN A 97 2.71 30.78 5.25
N ASP A 98 2.94 31.41 6.40
CA ASP A 98 4.06 32.32 6.60
C ASP A 98 5.40 31.56 6.70
N LEU A 99 5.38 30.38 7.32
CA LEU A 99 6.53 29.45 7.33
C LEU A 99 6.94 29.05 5.91
N ALA A 100 5.98 28.62 5.07
CA ALA A 100 6.24 28.29 3.67
C ALA A 100 6.86 29.47 2.91
N ARG A 101 6.40 30.69 3.20
CA ARG A 101 6.88 31.93 2.58
C ARG A 101 8.32 32.27 3.01
N ILE A 102 8.67 32.06 4.27
CA ILE A 102 10.03 32.26 4.81
C ILE A 102 10.99 31.22 4.23
N LEU A 103 10.59 29.94 4.20
CA LEU A 103 11.40 28.85 3.63
C LEU A 103 11.76 29.14 2.16
N LEU A 104 10.79 29.63 1.37
CA LEU A 104 11.01 30.05 -0.02
C LEU A 104 11.91 31.28 -0.14
N LYS A 105 11.71 32.30 0.70
CA LYS A 105 12.46 33.56 0.68
C LYS A 105 13.95 33.38 0.97
N TYR A 106 14.30 32.40 1.81
CA TYR A 106 15.68 32.13 2.22
C TYR A 106 16.24 30.83 1.62
N HIS A 107 15.57 30.25 0.62
CA HIS A 107 15.98 29.01 -0.07
C HIS A 107 16.28 27.81 0.84
N VAL A 108 15.51 27.67 1.93
CA VAL A 108 15.65 26.54 2.86
C VAL A 108 14.97 25.31 2.25
N ARG A 109 15.72 24.24 1.96
CA ARG A 109 15.19 23.05 1.29
C ARG A 109 14.47 22.14 2.29
N PRO A 110 13.50 21.31 1.89
CA PRO A 110 12.77 20.43 2.81
C PRO A 110 13.64 19.53 3.69
N GLY A 111 14.82 19.10 3.21
CA GLY A 111 15.79 18.33 3.99
C GLY A 111 16.50 19.13 5.09
N ASP A 112 16.52 20.46 4.98
CA ASP A 112 17.12 21.38 5.95
C ASP A 112 16.14 21.75 7.08
N ILE A 113 14.88 21.26 7.01
CA ILE A 113 13.80 21.53 7.98
C ILE A 113 13.76 20.45 9.09
N TYR A 114 14.31 19.26 8.80
CA TYR A 114 14.40 18.15 9.74
C TYR A 114 15.53 18.37 10.75
N ASN A 115 15.32 19.30 11.70
CA ASN A 115 15.95 19.38 13.05
C ASN A 115 15.61 20.68 13.80
N MET A 116 14.47 21.32 13.50
CA MET A 116 13.99 22.46 14.27
C MET A 116 13.06 21.99 15.40
N ASP A 117 13.62 21.41 16.47
CA ASP A 117 12.95 21.30 17.76
C ASP A 117 13.71 22.09 18.84
N GLU A 118 13.09 22.26 20.02
CA GLU A 118 13.41 23.27 21.03
C GLU A 118 14.78 23.12 21.74
N LYS A 119 15.73 22.34 21.22
CA LYS A 119 17.08 22.17 21.79
C LYS A 119 18.20 22.04 20.74
N GLY A 120 18.52 23.14 20.05
CA GLY A 120 19.84 23.37 19.44
C GLY A 120 20.17 22.58 18.16
N PHE A 121 20.99 23.19 17.30
CA PHE A 121 21.33 22.71 15.96
C PHE A 121 22.20 21.44 15.96
N HIS A 122 22.01 20.58 14.95
CA HIS A 122 23.01 19.62 14.47
C HIS A 122 23.32 19.93 13.00
N LEU A 123 24.59 20.22 12.68
CA LEU A 123 25.08 20.42 11.32
C LEU A 123 25.33 19.05 10.65
N GLY A 124 24.78 18.82 9.46
CA GLY A 124 25.03 17.58 8.72
C GLY A 124 24.33 17.44 7.37
N ARG A 125 24.75 18.25 6.38
CA ARG A 125 24.85 17.99 4.92
C ARG A 125 24.62 19.27 4.10
N GLY A 126 25.60 20.16 4.15
CA GLY A 126 25.93 20.99 2.99
C GLY A 126 26.98 20.22 2.18
N GLU A 127 26.81 20.13 0.86
CA GLU A 127 27.91 19.77 -0.04
C GLU A 127 29.07 20.76 0.21
N VAL A 128 30.26 20.25 0.50
CA VAL A 128 31.48 21.05 0.63
C VAL A 128 32.36 20.75 -0.58
N PRO A 129 32.65 21.74 -1.46
CA PRO A 129 33.86 21.76 -2.28
C PRO A 129 34.96 22.61 -1.61
N PRO A 130 36.24 22.47 -2.03
CA PRO A 130 37.35 22.22 -1.11
C PRO A 130 38.09 23.47 -0.60
N THR A 131 38.93 23.22 0.41
CA THR A 131 40.17 23.94 0.81
C THR A 131 40.10 24.76 2.12
N ILE A 132 40.73 24.23 3.17
CA ILE A 132 41.43 25.00 4.21
C ILE A 132 42.79 24.31 4.41
N LEU A 133 43.89 25.06 4.26
CA LEU A 133 45.25 24.58 4.44
C LEU A 133 45.65 24.63 5.93
N TYR A 134 46.36 23.60 6.41
CA TYR A 134 46.85 23.52 7.79
C TYR A 134 48.38 23.37 7.81
N ALA A 135 49.05 24.05 8.75
CA ALA A 135 50.48 23.92 9.01
C ALA A 135 50.74 23.19 10.34
N SER A 136 51.75 22.31 10.36
CA SER A 136 52.21 21.64 11.57
C SER A 136 52.98 22.62 12.47
N PRO A 137 52.83 22.56 13.81
CA PRO A 137 53.58 23.40 14.75
C PRO A 137 55.10 23.14 14.77
N SER A 138 55.58 22.02 14.21
CA SER A 138 56.97 21.58 14.35
C SER A 138 57.90 21.89 13.16
N GLY A 139 57.39 22.52 12.08
CA GLY A 139 58.23 23.08 11.01
C GLY A 139 59.08 22.11 10.16
N ASN A 140 58.96 20.79 10.31
CA ASN A 140 59.76 19.81 9.55
C ASN A 140 58.87 18.84 8.76
N ILE A 141 58.80 19.03 7.44
CA ILE A 141 58.26 18.04 6.49
C ILE A 141 59.47 17.41 5.79
N GLN A 142 59.61 16.08 5.85
CA GLN A 142 60.72 15.38 5.18
C GLN A 142 60.52 15.39 3.65
N GLU A 143 61.50 15.91 2.90
CA GLU A 143 61.50 16.08 1.43
C GLU A 143 61.24 14.80 0.61
N ARG A 144 61.38 13.60 1.21
CA ARG A 144 61.23 12.33 0.49
C ARG A 144 59.79 11.93 0.22
N TRP A 145 58.81 12.61 0.82
CA TRP A 145 57.40 12.26 0.69
C TRP A 145 56.70 12.95 -0.49
N VAL A 146 57.44 13.72 -1.29
CA VAL A 146 56.88 14.62 -2.31
C VAL A 146 57.26 14.22 -3.75
N LYS A 147 58.13 13.22 -3.96
CA LYS A 147 58.76 13.01 -5.29
C LYS A 147 58.06 12.05 -6.27
N ASP A 148 57.04 11.30 -5.87
CA ASP A 148 56.44 10.27 -6.74
C ASP A 148 54.98 10.59 -7.17
N ILE A 149 54.58 11.87 -7.21
CA ILE A 149 53.21 12.24 -7.58
C ILE A 149 53.23 13.32 -8.67
N GLU A 150 52.89 12.92 -9.90
CA GLU A 150 52.55 13.84 -11.00
C GLU A 150 51.08 14.29 -10.85
N TYR A 151 50.85 15.59 -10.98
CA TYR A 151 49.59 16.28 -10.66
C TYR A 151 48.74 16.52 -11.90
N GLU A 152 47.51 15.99 -11.93
CA GLU A 152 46.37 16.66 -12.57
C GLU A 152 45.14 16.49 -11.68
N ASP A 153 44.57 17.64 -11.33
CA ASP A 153 43.29 17.97 -10.69
C ASP A 153 42.75 17.09 -9.53
N ASP A 154 42.51 17.80 -8.41
CA ASP A 154 41.92 17.37 -7.14
C ASP A 154 42.80 16.53 -6.20
N GLN A 155 43.68 17.21 -5.43
CA GLN A 155 44.41 16.57 -4.33
C GLN A 155 43.88 16.90 -2.93
N VAL A 156 43.52 15.81 -2.24
CA VAL A 156 43.39 15.60 -0.80
C VAL A 156 44.77 15.44 -0.16
N MET A 157 44.98 15.97 1.05
CA MET A 157 46.05 15.52 1.97
C MET A 157 45.54 15.46 3.42
N VAL A 158 45.89 14.39 4.14
CA VAL A 158 45.53 14.07 5.54
C VAL A 158 46.75 14.20 6.45
N GLY A 159 46.56 14.70 7.69
CA GLY A 159 47.57 14.62 8.75
C GLY A 159 46.99 14.03 10.05
N SER A 160 47.67 13.02 10.61
CA SER A 160 47.33 12.37 11.89
C SER A 160 48.21 12.89 13.05
N THR A 161 47.64 13.04 14.25
CA THR A 161 48.38 13.20 15.51
C THR A 161 48.55 11.85 16.22
N GLU A 162 49.57 11.71 17.08
CA GLU A 162 49.92 10.47 17.81
C GLU A 162 48.84 9.94 18.76
N THR A 163 47.80 10.73 19.04
CA THR A 163 46.62 10.30 19.79
C THR A 163 45.42 10.41 18.86
N GLY A 164 45.07 9.29 18.21
CA GLY A 164 44.00 9.25 17.22
C GLY A 164 42.68 9.85 17.73
N TRP A 165 42.04 10.62 16.86
CA TRP A 165 40.71 11.25 16.97
C TRP A 165 40.60 12.42 17.98
N SER A 166 40.73 13.66 17.48
CA SER A 166 40.21 14.83 18.18
C SER A 166 38.70 14.97 17.95
N ASN A 167 37.95 14.95 19.04
CA ASN A 167 36.52 15.21 19.11
C ASN A 167 36.26 16.67 18.70
N ASN A 168 35.45 16.98 17.68
CA ASN A 168 35.09 18.35 17.29
C ASN A 168 34.14 19.08 18.28
N LYS A 169 33.76 18.42 19.37
CA LYS A 169 32.88 18.97 20.42
C LYS A 169 33.34 20.30 21.10
N PRO A 170 34.63 20.65 21.20
CA PRO A 170 35.03 21.91 21.84
C PRO A 170 34.69 23.18 21.03
N LEU A 171 34.52 23.06 19.71
CA LEU A 171 34.20 24.20 18.84
C LEU A 171 32.77 24.72 19.05
N ASP A 172 31.80 23.83 19.24
CA ASP A 172 30.40 24.21 19.46
C ASP A 172 30.23 24.99 20.78
N VAL A 173 30.96 24.58 21.83
CA VAL A 173 30.87 25.24 23.14
C VAL A 173 31.60 26.59 23.13
N GLY A 174 32.79 26.66 22.53
CA GLY A 174 33.58 27.89 22.46
C GLY A 174 32.91 28.99 21.62
N LEU A 175 32.33 28.62 20.47
CA LEU A 175 31.80 29.59 19.50
C LEU A 175 30.40 30.10 19.87
N PHE A 176 29.53 29.22 20.40
CA PHE A 176 28.12 29.55 20.63
C PHE A 176 27.79 29.93 22.07
N SER A 177 28.65 29.64 23.04
CA SER A 177 28.44 30.12 24.42
C SER A 177 28.44 31.65 24.55
N PRO A 178 29.33 32.40 23.87
CA PRO A 178 29.26 33.88 23.85
C PRO A 178 27.95 34.40 23.24
N LEU A 179 27.44 33.74 22.19
CA LEU A 179 26.18 34.11 21.53
C LEU A 179 24.99 34.03 22.46
N SER A 180 24.87 32.94 23.21
CA SER A 180 23.79 32.74 24.18
C SER A 180 23.77 33.84 25.26
N SER A 181 24.95 34.19 25.77
CA SER A 181 25.11 35.26 26.76
C SER A 181 24.77 36.64 26.20
N ALA A 182 25.24 36.97 24.99
CA ALA A 182 24.94 38.25 24.35
C ALA A 182 23.44 38.40 24.04
N TYR A 183 22.78 37.32 23.60
CA TYR A 183 21.34 37.34 23.31
C TYR A 183 20.49 37.56 24.56
N SER A 184 20.88 36.93 25.67
CA SER A 184 20.21 37.11 26.96
C SER A 184 20.29 38.57 27.43
N HIS A 185 21.42 39.24 27.17
CA HIS A 185 21.59 40.66 27.51
C HIS A 185 20.70 41.56 26.64
N GLN A 186 20.65 41.31 25.33
CA GLN A 186 19.78 42.05 24.40
C GLN A 186 18.30 41.91 24.75
N LEU A 187 17.88 40.71 25.16
CA LEU A 187 16.52 40.46 25.62
C LEU A 187 16.20 41.20 26.92
N ALA A 188 17.12 41.23 27.88
CA ALA A 188 16.95 41.97 29.13
C ALA A 188 16.80 43.49 28.87
N GLU A 189 17.60 44.04 27.95
CA GLU A 189 17.53 45.45 27.57
C GLU A 189 16.22 45.79 26.83
N TYR A 190 15.75 44.90 25.95
CA TYR A 190 14.44 45.02 25.30
C TYR A 190 13.33 45.07 26.35
N LEU A 191 13.31 44.11 27.28
CA LEU A 191 12.30 44.05 28.34
C LEU A 191 12.35 45.29 29.25
N ALA A 192 13.52 45.86 29.50
CA ALA A 192 13.67 47.09 30.25
C ALA A 192 13.10 48.30 29.48
N LYS A 193 13.42 48.45 28.18
CA LYS A 193 12.92 49.55 27.33
C LYS A 193 11.41 49.50 27.12
N THR A 194 10.84 48.30 27.01
CA THR A 194 9.39 48.12 26.86
C THR A 194 8.66 47.97 28.20
N GLN A 195 9.39 48.04 29.33
CA GLN A 195 8.89 47.76 30.68
C GLN A 195 8.15 46.43 30.81
N GLY A 196 8.47 45.45 29.95
CA GLY A 196 7.77 44.16 29.87
C GLY A 196 6.33 44.21 29.34
N LEU A 197 5.86 45.37 28.87
CA LEU A 197 4.48 45.56 28.38
C LEU A 197 4.27 45.10 26.93
N LEU A 198 5.35 44.96 26.16
CA LEU A 198 5.33 44.45 24.79
C LEU A 198 5.88 43.03 24.74
N SER A 199 5.13 42.13 24.11
CA SER A 199 5.57 40.76 23.87
C SER A 199 6.52 40.71 22.68
N LEU A 200 7.70 40.10 22.85
CA LEU A 200 8.70 39.93 21.80
C LEU A 200 8.09 39.20 20.58
N LYS A 201 7.94 39.91 19.45
CA LYS A 201 7.45 39.29 18.20
C LYS A 201 8.64 38.74 17.39
N LYS A 202 8.35 37.86 16.41
CA LYS A 202 9.40 37.25 15.56
C LYS A 202 10.25 38.28 14.77
N GLY A 203 9.73 39.48 14.50
CA GLY A 203 10.51 40.57 13.90
C GLY A 203 11.55 41.15 14.87
N ASP A 204 11.15 41.38 16.13
CA ASP A 204 12.04 41.86 17.19
C ASP A 204 13.14 40.85 17.51
N PHE A 205 12.80 39.55 17.47
CA PHE A 205 13.75 38.45 17.64
C PHE A 205 14.95 38.57 16.70
N TYR A 206 14.72 38.88 15.41
CA TYR A 206 15.80 38.94 14.42
C TYR A 206 16.78 40.10 14.70
N HIS A 207 16.27 41.24 15.16
CA HIS A 207 17.12 42.39 15.51
C HIS A 207 17.94 42.14 16.78
N LEU A 208 17.31 41.61 17.85
CA LEU A 208 18.03 41.25 19.08
C LEU A 208 19.06 40.14 18.83
N PHE A 209 18.72 39.17 17.97
CA PHE A 209 19.61 38.08 17.60
C PHE A 209 20.80 38.57 16.78
N LYS A 210 20.59 39.49 15.83
CA LYS A 210 21.69 40.03 15.04
C LYS A 210 22.69 40.83 15.88
N GLN A 211 22.21 41.66 16.81
CA GLN A 211 23.10 42.37 17.74
C GLN A 211 23.85 41.40 18.67
N ALA A 212 23.17 40.36 19.16
CA ALA A 212 23.83 39.32 19.93
C ALA A 212 24.89 38.57 19.13
N TRP A 213 24.60 38.31 17.85
CA TRP A 213 25.50 37.66 16.90
C TRP A 213 26.76 38.49 16.65
N ASP A 214 26.61 39.76 16.30
CA ASP A 214 27.73 40.64 15.99
C ASP A 214 28.65 40.86 17.21
N ASN A 215 28.09 40.84 18.42
CA ASN A 215 28.86 40.94 19.67
C ASN A 215 29.59 39.63 20.06
N SER A 216 29.19 38.50 19.47
CA SER A 216 29.67 37.17 19.88
C SER A 216 30.60 36.52 18.87
N PHE A 217 30.33 36.71 17.58
CA PHE A 217 31.13 36.20 16.47
C PHE A 217 32.20 37.22 16.07
N THR A 218 33.16 37.44 16.97
CA THR A 218 34.34 38.29 16.75
C THR A 218 35.55 37.43 16.36
N VAL A 219 36.54 38.05 15.69
CA VAL A 219 37.79 37.37 15.28
C VAL A 219 38.47 36.71 16.49
N THR A 220 38.50 37.41 17.63
CA THR A 220 39.07 36.92 18.89
C THR A 220 38.35 35.69 19.43
N ASN A 221 37.01 35.68 19.42
CA ASN A 221 36.23 34.54 19.89
C ASN A 221 36.35 33.33 18.95
N VAL A 222 36.40 33.57 17.64
CA VAL A 222 36.66 32.53 16.64
C VAL A 222 38.05 31.92 16.85
N GLN A 223 39.10 32.73 16.94
CA GLN A 223 40.47 32.24 17.16
C GLN A 223 40.61 31.46 18.48
N SER A 224 40.05 31.97 19.58
CA SER A 224 40.08 31.33 20.90
C SER A 224 39.37 29.97 20.90
N SER A 225 38.21 29.88 20.24
CA SER A 225 37.43 28.64 20.15
C SER A 225 38.15 27.55 19.37
N PHE A 226 38.83 27.90 18.26
CA PHE A 226 39.61 26.96 17.47
C PHE A 226 40.91 26.55 18.18
N ALA A 227 41.59 27.47 18.86
CA ALA A 227 42.82 27.19 19.61
C ALA A 227 42.62 26.10 20.67
N THR A 228 41.42 26.02 21.27
CA THR A 228 41.04 24.99 22.26
C THR A 228 41.01 23.57 21.67
N THR A 229 40.93 23.44 20.34
CA THR A 229 41.00 22.15 19.61
C THR A 229 42.39 21.83 19.06
N GLY A 230 43.39 22.67 19.35
CA GLY A 230 44.74 22.54 18.79
C GLY A 230 44.88 23.05 17.35
N ILE A 231 43.89 23.82 16.86
CA ILE A 231 43.83 24.33 15.48
C ILE A 231 43.87 25.87 15.52
N VAL A 232 44.68 26.50 14.66
CA VAL A 232 44.71 27.97 14.53
C VAL A 232 44.31 28.36 13.10
N PRO A 233 43.17 29.04 12.89
CA PRO A 233 42.73 29.42 11.55
C PRO A 233 43.64 30.53 10.98
N TRP A 234 44.14 30.31 9.76
CA TRP A 234 45.07 31.20 9.06
C TRP A 234 44.46 32.57 8.72
N GLU A 235 43.19 32.61 8.28
CA GLU A 235 42.44 33.84 7.96
C GLU A 235 41.05 33.82 8.65
N PRO A 236 40.97 34.17 9.93
CA PRO A 236 39.71 34.13 10.69
C PRO A 236 38.67 35.16 10.21
N GLU A 237 39.09 36.20 9.48
CA GLU A 237 38.18 37.23 8.96
C GLU A 237 37.30 36.75 7.80
N GLU A 238 37.80 35.83 6.96
CA GLU A 238 37.03 35.26 5.85
C GLU A 238 35.85 34.40 6.35
N VAL A 239 36.01 33.78 7.53
CA VAL A 239 34.92 33.08 8.23
C VAL A 239 33.77 34.05 8.53
N LEU A 240 34.07 35.28 8.96
CA LEU A 240 33.07 36.28 9.31
C LEU A 240 32.42 36.94 8.09
N LYS A 241 33.13 37.07 6.97
CA LYS A 241 32.59 37.65 5.72
C LYS A 241 31.45 36.84 5.12
N LYS A 242 31.48 35.51 5.23
CA LYS A 242 30.41 34.63 4.72
C LYS A 242 29.06 34.81 5.41
N PHE A 243 29.02 35.40 6.61
CA PHE A 243 27.80 35.59 7.41
C PHE A 243 27.26 37.03 7.43
N ARG A 244 27.88 37.96 6.69
CA ARG A 244 27.45 39.36 6.61
C ARG A 244 26.72 39.64 5.30
N THR A 245 25.40 39.38 5.25
CA THR A 245 24.51 40.02 4.27
C THR A 245 23.31 40.67 4.95
N THR A 246 22.83 41.75 4.34
CA THR A 246 22.18 42.95 4.89
C THR A 246 20.92 42.74 5.76
N THR A 247 20.85 43.46 6.89
CA THR A 247 19.68 43.59 7.78
C THR A 247 18.95 44.91 7.50
N PRO A 248 17.61 44.95 7.40
CA PRO A 248 16.85 46.20 7.32
C PRO A 248 16.86 46.97 8.66
N GLU A 249 16.67 48.28 8.63
CA GLU A 249 16.65 49.12 9.84
C GLU A 249 15.47 48.80 10.77
N PRO A 250 15.64 48.96 12.11
CA PRO A 250 14.57 48.72 13.07
C PRO A 250 13.43 49.73 12.88
N PRO A 251 12.16 49.35 13.15
CA PRO A 251 11.06 50.30 13.14
C PRO A 251 11.22 51.34 14.26
N GLU A 252 11.09 52.62 13.94
CA GLU A 252 11.04 53.69 14.94
C GLU A 252 9.76 53.59 15.77
N TYR A 253 9.92 53.58 17.09
CA TYR A 253 8.80 53.57 18.04
C TYR A 253 8.48 55.00 18.48
N PRO A 254 7.20 55.42 18.53
CA PRO A 254 6.84 56.79 18.89
C PRO A 254 7.25 57.14 20.32
N THR A 255 8.01 58.21 20.48
CA THR A 255 8.37 58.80 21.77
C THR A 255 7.14 59.49 22.38
N ALA A 256 6.65 58.97 23.50
CA ALA A 256 5.67 59.58 24.41
C ALA A 256 4.27 59.94 23.83
N ILE A 257 3.25 59.17 24.24
CA ILE A 257 1.84 59.59 24.21
C ILE A 257 1.66 60.73 25.22
N ASN A 258 1.95 61.97 24.82
CA ASN A 258 1.80 63.16 25.67
C ASN A 258 0.56 64.02 25.34
N THR A 259 -0.34 63.55 24.48
CA THR A 259 -1.50 64.35 24.08
C THR A 259 -2.74 63.50 23.89
N VAL A 260 -3.45 63.25 24.99
CA VAL A 260 -4.90 62.98 24.92
C VAL A 260 -5.64 63.88 25.91
N ASN A 261 -6.65 64.54 25.36
CA ASN A 261 -7.21 65.83 25.72
C ASN A 261 -7.93 65.83 27.09
N ARG A 262 -7.42 66.65 28.03
CA ARG A 262 -7.88 66.81 29.42
C ARG A 262 -9.40 67.10 29.54
N ARG A 263 -10.02 67.67 28.50
CA ARG A 263 -11.46 67.97 28.46
C ARG A 263 -12.32 66.72 28.38
N THR A 264 -11.94 65.72 27.58
CA THR A 264 -12.74 64.50 27.39
C THR A 264 -12.71 63.60 28.63
N VAL A 265 -11.56 63.58 29.33
CA VAL A 265 -11.40 62.87 30.60
C VAL A 265 -12.16 63.60 31.73
N GLY A 266 -12.12 64.94 31.76
CA GLY A 266 -12.88 65.72 32.75
C GLY A 266 -14.39 65.51 32.67
N THR A 267 -14.96 65.40 31.46
CA THR A 267 -16.40 65.18 31.28
C THR A 267 -16.84 63.77 31.65
N LEU A 268 -15.97 62.76 31.46
CA LEU A 268 -16.23 61.37 31.87
C LEU A 268 -16.08 61.18 33.38
N MET A 269 -15.21 61.95 34.04
CA MET A 269 -15.03 61.91 35.50
C MET A 269 -16.08 62.70 36.29
N ALA A 270 -16.79 63.63 35.65
CA ALA A 270 -17.82 64.43 36.30
C ALA A 270 -19.06 63.61 36.74
N ASN A 271 -19.23 62.39 36.21
CA ASN A 271 -20.25 61.46 36.68
C ASN A 271 -19.61 60.31 37.48
N THR A 272 -19.45 60.59 38.77
CA THR A 272 -19.32 59.64 39.87
C THR A 272 -18.00 58.86 40.02
N ILE A 273 -16.82 59.48 39.86
CA ILE A 273 -15.58 58.97 40.49
C ILE A 273 -14.72 60.15 40.96
N THR A 274 -14.31 60.16 42.25
CA THR A 274 -13.44 61.19 42.81
C THR A 274 -12.06 61.22 42.11
N PRO A 275 -11.51 62.40 41.75
CA PRO A 275 -10.33 62.54 40.88
C PRO A 275 -9.06 61.82 41.33
N ASP A 276 -8.87 61.64 42.64
CA ASP A 276 -7.66 61.08 43.25
C ASP A 276 -7.82 59.63 43.74
N SER A 277 -8.91 58.97 43.33
CA SER A 277 -9.15 57.57 43.68
C SER A 277 -8.33 56.62 42.81
N HIS A 278 -7.96 55.48 43.37
CA HIS A 278 -7.25 54.43 42.64
C HIS A 278 -8.03 53.98 41.40
N GLU A 279 -9.36 53.95 41.51
CA GLU A 279 -10.30 53.62 40.43
C GLU A 279 -10.20 54.61 39.26
N ALA A 280 -10.03 55.90 39.53
CA ALA A 280 -9.81 56.90 38.48
C ALA A 280 -8.48 56.70 37.73
N ALA A 281 -7.42 56.32 38.44
CA ALA A 281 -6.11 56.05 37.85
C ALA A 281 -6.16 54.82 36.93
N VAL A 282 -6.82 53.76 37.39
CA VAL A 282 -7.00 52.50 36.64
C VAL A 282 -7.83 52.72 35.37
N VAL A 283 -8.91 53.51 35.44
CA VAL A 283 -9.73 53.84 34.25
C VAL A 283 -8.93 54.66 33.24
N LYS A 284 -8.12 55.60 33.71
CA LYS A 284 -7.26 56.44 32.85
C LYS A 284 -6.18 55.61 32.14
N GLU A 285 -5.48 54.72 32.86
CA GLU A 285 -4.49 53.81 32.25
C GLU A 285 -5.13 52.84 31.25
N THR A 286 -6.31 52.31 31.57
CA THR A 286 -7.02 51.38 30.70
C THR A 286 -7.46 52.06 29.40
N LEU A 287 -7.94 53.31 29.48
CA LEU A 287 -8.35 54.07 28.29
C LEU A 287 -7.16 54.39 27.37
N LEU A 288 -6.02 54.78 27.95
CA LEU A 288 -4.79 55.03 27.19
C LEU A 288 -4.24 53.75 26.54
N SER A 289 -4.28 52.62 27.26
CA SER A 289 -3.91 51.32 26.72
C SER A 289 -4.78 50.89 25.55
N LEU A 290 -6.09 51.13 25.61
CA LEU A 290 -7.03 50.76 24.55
C LEU A 290 -6.88 51.63 23.31
N GLN A 291 -6.63 52.93 23.50
CA GLN A 291 -6.37 53.86 22.38
C GLN A 291 -5.06 53.52 21.64
N ALA A 292 -4.01 53.15 22.37
CA ALA A 292 -2.76 52.69 21.76
C ALA A 292 -2.95 51.38 20.97
N GLN A 293 -3.72 50.43 21.50
CA GLN A 293 -4.02 49.18 20.79
C GLN A 293 -4.84 49.40 19.52
N GLN A 294 -5.78 50.33 19.52
CA GLN A 294 -6.59 50.63 18.33
C GLN A 294 -5.75 51.22 17.20
N ALA A 295 -4.86 52.18 17.49
CA ALA A 295 -4.00 52.79 16.48
C ALA A 295 -3.03 51.78 15.83
N ILE A 296 -2.50 50.83 16.61
CA ILE A 296 -1.63 49.75 16.12
C ILE A 296 -2.41 48.82 15.17
N LEU A 297 -3.63 48.45 15.52
CA LEU A 297 -4.47 47.57 14.70
C LEU A 297 -4.90 48.23 13.38
N GLU A 298 -5.10 49.54 13.37
CA GLU A 298 -5.41 50.29 12.15
C GLU A 298 -4.19 50.35 11.20
N HIS A 299 -2.98 50.51 11.74
CA HIS A 299 -1.75 50.51 10.95
C HIS A 299 -1.39 49.12 10.40
N GLU A 300 -1.51 48.06 11.22
CA GLU A 300 -1.31 46.67 10.78
C GLU A 300 -2.28 46.29 9.65
N ASN A 301 -3.55 46.71 9.72
CA ASN A 301 -4.53 46.47 8.66
C ASN A 301 -4.19 47.16 7.33
N ASN A 302 -3.66 48.38 7.37
CA ASN A 302 -3.24 49.09 6.16
C ASN A 302 -1.99 48.45 5.52
N GLY A 303 -1.05 47.95 6.34
CA GLY A 303 0.11 47.18 5.86
C GLY A 303 -0.32 45.89 5.15
N LEU A 304 -1.24 45.12 5.75
CA LEU A 304 -1.74 43.86 5.18
C LEU A 304 -2.48 44.06 3.85
N ARG A 305 -3.24 45.14 3.69
CA ARG A 305 -3.90 45.48 2.43
C ARG A 305 -2.89 45.77 1.31
N THR A 306 -1.83 46.49 1.63
CA THR A 306 -0.77 46.82 0.67
C THR A 306 -0.01 45.58 0.20
N VAL A 307 0.29 44.67 1.12
CA VAL A 307 0.96 43.38 0.80
C VAL A 307 0.08 42.49 -0.06
N ARG A 308 -1.22 42.41 0.24
CA ARG A 308 -2.19 41.65 -0.58
C ARG A 308 -2.23 42.16 -2.02
N HIS A 309 -2.28 43.47 -2.23
CA HIS A 309 -2.23 44.05 -3.58
C HIS A 309 -0.90 43.83 -4.32
N ALA A 310 0.21 43.61 -3.61
CA ALA A 310 1.49 43.25 -4.23
C ALA A 310 1.54 41.76 -4.61
N ILE A 311 0.95 40.88 -3.80
CA ILE A 311 0.84 39.44 -4.07
C ILE A 311 -0.07 39.18 -5.27
N ASP A 312 -1.24 39.82 -5.32
CA ASP A 312 -2.19 39.64 -6.41
C ASP A 312 -1.57 40.02 -7.78
N ARG A 313 -0.79 41.11 -7.81
CA ARG A 313 -0.04 41.53 -9.02
C ARG A 313 1.06 40.55 -9.43
N ARG A 314 1.67 39.86 -8.47
CA ARG A 314 2.76 38.91 -8.72
C ARG A 314 2.23 37.58 -9.25
N ILE A 315 1.09 37.12 -8.73
CA ILE A 315 0.39 35.93 -9.22
C ILE A 315 -0.05 36.14 -10.67
N GLU A 316 -0.55 37.33 -11.01
CA GLU A 316 -0.97 37.63 -12.39
C GLU A 316 0.21 37.58 -13.37
N ASN A 317 1.34 38.21 -13.02
CA ASN A 317 2.56 38.16 -13.84
C ASN A 317 3.12 36.73 -13.99
N GLU A 318 3.05 35.91 -12.94
CA GLU A 318 3.50 34.50 -13.01
C GLU A 318 2.59 33.65 -13.91
N ARG A 319 1.28 33.92 -13.93
CA ARG A 319 0.34 33.27 -14.84
C ARG A 319 0.62 33.62 -16.30
N GLU A 320 0.86 34.89 -16.61
CA GLU A 320 1.22 35.31 -17.96
C GLU A 320 2.52 34.65 -18.46
N ILE A 321 3.53 34.53 -17.59
CA ILE A 321 4.81 33.88 -17.93
C ILE A 321 4.63 32.39 -18.20
N GLU A 322 3.82 31.68 -17.40
CA GLU A 322 3.55 30.25 -17.60
C GLU A 322 2.65 29.97 -18.80
N GLU A 323 1.78 30.90 -19.17
CA GLU A 323 0.99 30.81 -20.40
C GLU A 323 1.88 31.01 -21.64
N ASP A 324 2.81 31.96 -21.61
CA ASP A 324 3.76 32.18 -22.71
C ASP A 324 4.73 30.99 -22.88
N LYS A 325 5.17 30.37 -21.77
CA LYS A 325 5.97 29.12 -21.81
C LYS A 325 5.20 27.96 -22.43
N ARG A 326 3.94 27.74 -22.03
CA ARG A 326 3.08 26.70 -22.60
C ARG A 326 2.87 26.89 -24.09
N ASN A 327 2.58 28.12 -24.53
CA ASN A 327 2.42 28.45 -25.94
C ASN A 327 3.70 28.21 -26.76
N ARG A 328 4.88 28.45 -26.18
CA ARG A 328 6.18 28.15 -26.83
C ARG A 328 6.47 26.65 -26.91
N LEU A 329 6.11 25.88 -25.87
CA LEU A 329 6.27 24.42 -25.88
C LEU A 329 5.36 23.76 -26.92
N GLN A 330 4.09 24.18 -26.95
CA GLN A 330 3.10 23.66 -27.89
C GLN A 330 3.47 23.98 -29.34
N LYS A 331 4.03 25.17 -29.61
CA LYS A 331 4.59 25.50 -30.94
C LYS A 331 5.82 24.66 -31.32
N LYS A 332 6.65 24.26 -30.35
CA LYS A 332 7.81 23.37 -30.59
C LYS A 332 7.36 21.94 -30.90
N GLU A 333 6.40 21.42 -30.16
CA GLU A 333 5.81 20.09 -30.38
C GLU A 333 5.10 20.03 -31.73
N PHE A 334 4.27 21.02 -32.06
CA PHE A 334 3.58 21.08 -33.36
C PHE A 334 4.56 21.15 -34.54
N LYS A 335 5.70 21.84 -34.38
CA LYS A 335 6.78 21.85 -35.40
C LYS A 335 7.49 20.50 -35.52
N ALA A 336 7.72 19.80 -34.41
CA ALA A 336 8.35 18.48 -34.42
C ALA A 336 7.44 17.43 -35.06
N GLU A 337 6.14 17.48 -34.73
CA GLU A 337 5.12 16.59 -35.28
C GLU A 337 4.88 16.85 -36.78
N ALA A 338 4.80 18.12 -37.20
CA ALA A 338 4.71 18.47 -38.62
C ALA A 338 5.96 18.01 -39.41
N LYS A 339 7.14 18.03 -38.79
CA LYS A 339 8.38 17.53 -39.42
C LYS A 339 8.35 16.01 -39.60
N LEU A 340 7.92 15.26 -38.59
CA LEU A 340 7.73 13.81 -38.65
C LEU A 340 6.69 13.41 -39.71
N ILE A 341 5.57 14.11 -39.79
CA ILE A 341 4.53 13.88 -40.81
C ILE A 341 5.08 14.16 -42.21
N ALA A 342 5.85 15.24 -42.39
CA ALA A 342 6.46 15.57 -43.67
C ALA A 342 7.52 14.54 -44.11
N GLU A 343 8.32 14.03 -43.17
CA GLU A 343 9.31 12.96 -43.42
C GLU A 343 8.62 11.64 -43.81
N GLU A 344 7.54 11.29 -43.13
CA GLU A 344 6.77 10.07 -43.43
C GLU A 344 6.03 10.17 -44.76
N GLN A 345 5.41 11.32 -45.06
CA GLN A 345 4.81 11.56 -46.38
C GLN A 345 5.86 11.52 -47.50
N ALA A 346 7.07 12.02 -47.26
CA ALA A 346 8.16 11.91 -48.23
C ALA A 346 8.64 10.46 -48.41
N ARG A 347 8.64 9.65 -47.36
CA ARG A 347 8.94 8.21 -47.42
C ARG A 347 7.90 7.45 -48.25
N ILE A 348 6.62 7.66 -47.96
CA ILE A 348 5.50 7.05 -48.73
C ILE A 348 5.61 7.42 -50.21
N LYS A 349 5.84 8.70 -50.52
CA LYS A 349 5.97 9.18 -51.91
C LYS A 349 7.21 8.62 -52.63
N ARG A 350 8.29 8.30 -51.91
CA ARG A 350 9.46 7.60 -52.45
C ARG A 350 9.12 6.14 -52.75
N GLU A 351 8.44 5.45 -51.85
CA GLU A 351 8.00 4.06 -52.03
C GLU A 351 7.03 3.93 -53.21
N GLU A 352 6.07 4.86 -53.35
CA GLU A 352 5.16 4.90 -54.50
C GLU A 352 5.92 5.12 -55.82
N ARG A 353 6.91 6.01 -55.85
CA ARG A 353 7.76 6.22 -57.04
C ARG A 353 8.58 4.99 -57.41
N VAL A 354 9.03 4.22 -56.42
CA VAL A 354 9.73 2.94 -56.65
C VAL A 354 8.76 1.91 -57.22
N LYS A 355 7.57 1.75 -56.64
CA LYS A 355 6.52 0.85 -57.15
C LYS A 355 6.06 1.22 -58.57
N GLU A 356 5.91 2.51 -58.86
CA GLU A 356 5.56 3.03 -60.20
C GLU A 356 6.67 2.73 -61.22
N ARG A 357 7.94 2.89 -60.84
CA ARG A 357 9.10 2.54 -61.70
C ARG A 357 9.16 1.04 -61.96
N GLU A 358 8.91 0.21 -60.97
CA GLU A 358 8.84 -1.24 -61.14
C GLU A 358 7.68 -1.66 -62.03
N ARG A 359 6.49 -1.05 -61.86
CA ARG A 359 5.33 -1.28 -62.73
C ARG A 359 5.63 -0.91 -64.17
N LYS A 360 6.22 0.26 -64.43
CA LYS A 360 6.62 0.69 -65.78
C LYS A 360 7.72 -0.22 -66.37
N LYS A 361 8.64 -0.73 -65.54
CA LYS A 361 9.67 -1.68 -65.98
C LYS A 361 9.05 -3.04 -66.35
N LYS A 362 8.06 -3.51 -65.58
CA LYS A 362 7.27 -4.71 -65.89
C LYS A 362 6.40 -4.52 -67.15
N GLU A 363 5.74 -3.38 -67.32
CA GLU A 363 4.97 -3.07 -68.54
C GLU A 363 5.88 -2.97 -69.77
N LYS A 364 7.05 -2.33 -69.67
CA LYS A 364 8.02 -2.26 -70.77
C LYS A 364 8.58 -3.64 -71.11
N ALA A 365 8.85 -4.49 -70.12
CA ALA A 365 9.26 -5.88 -70.33
C ALA A 365 8.13 -6.72 -70.98
N ALA A 366 6.88 -6.53 -70.56
CA ALA A 366 5.73 -7.20 -71.16
C ALA A 366 5.50 -6.76 -72.61
N LYS A 367 5.66 -5.46 -72.91
CA LYS A 367 5.53 -4.90 -74.26
C LYS A 367 6.66 -5.38 -75.18
N ALA A 368 7.90 -5.44 -74.67
CA ALA A 368 9.03 -6.03 -75.40
C ALA A 368 8.83 -7.54 -75.64
N ALA A 369 8.31 -8.28 -74.66
CA ALA A 369 7.97 -9.69 -74.82
C ALA A 369 6.84 -9.91 -75.85
N GLN A 370 5.87 -9.00 -75.90
CA GLN A 370 4.80 -9.02 -76.91
C GLN A 370 5.34 -8.68 -78.30
N GLU A 371 6.22 -7.69 -78.43
CA GLU A 371 6.88 -7.35 -79.70
C GLU A 371 7.78 -8.49 -80.21
N ILE A 372 8.47 -9.21 -79.31
CA ILE A 372 9.22 -10.42 -79.64
C ILE A 372 8.25 -11.51 -80.14
N LYS A 373 7.14 -11.77 -79.44
CA LYS A 373 6.12 -12.72 -79.90
C LYS A 373 5.50 -12.33 -81.24
N ASP A 374 5.24 -11.05 -81.47
CA ASP A 374 4.67 -10.55 -82.73
C ASP A 374 5.71 -10.62 -83.86
N CYS A 375 7.00 -10.43 -83.56
CA CYS A 375 8.10 -10.60 -84.50
C CYS A 375 8.32 -12.08 -84.84
N GLU A 376 8.26 -12.98 -83.85
CA GLU A 376 8.25 -14.43 -84.03
C GLU A 376 7.03 -14.89 -84.83
N ALA A 377 5.84 -14.35 -84.57
CA ALA A 377 4.63 -14.63 -85.32
C ALA A 377 4.72 -14.13 -86.78
N ARG A 378 5.30 -12.94 -87.02
CA ARG A 378 5.57 -12.43 -88.37
C ARG A 378 6.64 -13.24 -89.09
N ASN A 379 7.68 -13.69 -88.39
CA ASN A 379 8.71 -14.55 -88.95
C ASN A 379 8.16 -15.95 -89.23
N ALA A 380 7.26 -16.48 -88.40
CA ALA A 380 6.53 -17.71 -88.65
C ALA A 380 5.57 -17.57 -89.84
N LEU A 381 4.85 -16.45 -89.97
CA LEU A 381 4.01 -16.16 -91.14
C LEU A 381 4.84 -16.02 -92.43
N LYS A 382 5.99 -15.34 -92.36
CA LYS A 382 6.96 -15.25 -93.47
C LYS A 382 7.56 -16.62 -93.78
N ALA A 383 7.89 -17.44 -92.80
CA ALA A 383 8.37 -18.81 -93.01
C ALA A 383 7.27 -19.69 -93.64
N ILE A 384 6.00 -19.50 -93.27
CA ILE A 384 4.85 -20.19 -93.88
C ILE A 384 4.63 -19.71 -95.33
N GLN A 385 4.66 -18.40 -95.59
CA GLN A 385 4.57 -17.83 -96.95
C GLN A 385 5.77 -18.19 -97.83
N THR A 386 6.97 -18.30 -97.25
CA THR A 386 8.18 -18.77 -97.95
C THR A 386 8.14 -20.28 -98.15
N SER A 387 7.52 -21.07 -97.25
CA SER A 387 7.30 -22.52 -97.41
C SER A 387 6.18 -22.86 -98.41
N GLN A 388 5.23 -21.94 -98.63
CA GLN A 388 4.20 -22.06 -99.66
C GLN A 388 4.70 -21.62 -101.05
N SER A 389 5.69 -20.73 -101.14
CA SER A 389 6.36 -20.38 -102.40
C SER A 389 7.52 -21.34 -102.79
N SER A 390 8.07 -22.10 -101.83
CA SER A 390 9.12 -23.12 -102.08
C SER A 390 8.61 -24.58 -102.17
N LYS A 391 7.28 -24.81 -102.18
CA LYS A 391 6.66 -26.04 -102.72
C LYS A 391 6.74 -26.16 -104.26
N ARG A 392 7.42 -25.22 -104.93
CA ARG A 392 7.93 -25.36 -106.30
C ARG A 392 9.46 -25.37 -106.25
N LYS A 393 10.04 -26.56 -106.47
CA LYS A 393 11.42 -26.89 -106.88
C LYS A 393 12.29 -27.62 -105.83
N ALA A 394 12.57 -28.88 -106.20
CA ALA A 394 13.77 -29.68 -105.95
C ALA A 394 14.11 -30.02 -104.49
N SER A 395 14.00 -31.28 -104.03
CA SER A 395 14.78 -32.49 -104.39
C SER A 395 16.27 -32.46 -104.01
N LYS A 396 16.61 -33.31 -103.03
CA LYS A 396 17.85 -34.11 -102.89
C LYS A 396 19.12 -33.48 -102.24
N PRO A 397 20.01 -34.33 -101.65
CA PRO A 397 20.70 -34.07 -100.38
C PRO A 397 22.25 -34.14 -100.44
N ALA A 398 22.93 -33.68 -99.37
CA ALA A 398 24.24 -34.14 -98.82
C ALA A 398 24.71 -33.14 -97.75
N ALA A 399 24.87 -33.47 -96.47
CA ALA A 399 25.93 -34.23 -95.80
C ALA A 399 27.28 -33.48 -95.64
N LYS A 400 27.54 -33.11 -94.37
CA LYS A 400 28.83 -32.97 -93.65
C LYS A 400 29.93 -32.05 -94.22
N GLN A 401 30.32 -31.06 -93.42
CA GLN A 401 31.74 -30.83 -93.14
C GLN A 401 32.00 -30.22 -91.76
N GLN A 402 33.10 -30.70 -91.18
CA GLN A 402 33.62 -30.52 -89.83
C GLN A 402 34.87 -29.63 -89.88
N LEU A 403 35.21 -29.04 -88.73
CA LEU A 403 36.53 -28.53 -88.29
C LEU A 403 37.14 -27.29 -88.98
N LYS A 404 37.43 -26.26 -88.17
CA LYS A 404 38.79 -25.69 -88.01
C LYS A 404 38.95 -24.72 -86.82
N LYS A 405 39.92 -25.09 -85.98
CA LYS A 405 41.01 -24.31 -85.34
C LYS A 405 40.80 -23.38 -84.14
N ARG A 406 41.62 -23.70 -83.13
CA ARG A 406 42.07 -23.00 -81.91
C ARG A 406 42.99 -21.80 -82.22
N ARG A 407 43.01 -20.78 -81.35
CA ARG A 407 44.20 -20.14 -80.69
C ARG A 407 43.74 -18.91 -79.85
N VAL A 408 43.99 -18.91 -78.52
CA VAL A 408 45.00 -18.12 -77.73
C VAL A 408 44.45 -16.75 -77.31
N GLY A 409 44.57 -16.23 -76.09
CA GLY A 409 45.17 -16.59 -74.79
C GLY A 409 44.61 -15.62 -73.72
N GLY A 410 44.90 -15.69 -72.42
CA GLY A 410 45.89 -16.48 -71.70
C GLY A 410 45.72 -16.45 -70.17
N ALA A 411 46.73 -17.06 -69.51
CA ALA A 411 47.19 -17.00 -68.10
C ALA A 411 46.15 -17.14 -66.97
N ARG A 412 46.15 -18.12 -66.04
CA ARG A 412 47.15 -18.79 -65.14
C ARG A 412 47.83 -17.91 -64.09
N GLY A 413 47.67 -18.35 -62.82
CA GLY A 413 48.36 -18.01 -61.57
C GLY A 413 47.33 -17.90 -60.43
N GLY A 414 47.21 -18.76 -59.41
CA GLY A 414 48.08 -19.80 -58.86
C GLY A 414 48.85 -19.28 -57.63
N ALA A 415 48.39 -19.61 -56.41
CA ALA A 415 49.12 -19.76 -55.12
C ALA A 415 48.11 -19.68 -53.96
N MET A 416 47.78 -20.78 -53.27
CA MET A 416 48.49 -21.45 -52.14
C MET A 416 47.89 -20.99 -50.79
N ALA A 417 47.21 -21.89 -50.06
CA ALA A 417 47.72 -22.83 -49.04
C ALA A 417 47.43 -22.21 -47.64
N GLU A 418 46.98 -22.87 -46.57
CA GLU A 418 46.73 -24.24 -46.12
C GLU A 418 45.77 -24.10 -44.90
N VAL A 419 44.68 -24.88 -44.69
CA VAL A 419 44.59 -26.27 -44.17
C VAL A 419 44.95 -26.33 -42.65
N PRO A 420 44.29 -27.14 -41.78
CA PRO A 420 42.88 -27.53 -41.68
C PRO A 420 42.35 -27.70 -40.22
N ALA A 421 41.08 -28.07 -40.09
CA ALA A 421 40.52 -28.85 -38.97
C ALA A 421 41.02 -30.33 -39.03
N PRO A 422 40.46 -31.38 -38.38
CA PRO A 422 39.51 -31.48 -37.24
C PRO A 422 39.86 -32.60 -36.22
N ALA A 423 39.18 -32.57 -35.05
CA ALA A 423 38.60 -33.73 -34.30
C ALA A 423 39.51 -34.90 -33.82
N PRO A 424 38.99 -35.93 -33.10
CA PRO A 424 38.50 -35.90 -31.71
C PRO A 424 39.15 -37.05 -30.85
N PRO A 425 38.51 -37.60 -29.80
CA PRO A 425 39.06 -37.80 -28.44
C PRO A 425 39.74 -39.17 -28.23
N PRO A 426 40.29 -39.47 -27.03
CA PRO A 426 39.66 -40.56 -26.25
C PRO A 426 39.84 -40.53 -24.71
N THR A 427 39.05 -41.38 -24.07
CA THR A 427 39.13 -41.94 -22.71
C THR A 427 40.38 -42.79 -22.45
N LEU A 428 40.84 -42.91 -21.19
CA LEU A 428 41.18 -44.19 -20.53
C LEU A 428 41.64 -44.05 -19.05
N THR A 429 41.51 -45.17 -18.35
CA THR A 429 41.50 -45.44 -16.90
C THR A 429 42.85 -45.85 -16.26
N ARG A 430 42.92 -45.76 -14.91
CA ARG A 430 43.32 -46.82 -13.91
C ARG A 430 44.63 -46.64 -13.08
N ARG A 431 44.52 -47.10 -11.80
CA ARG A 431 45.52 -47.49 -10.76
C ARG A 431 45.90 -46.35 -9.78
N GLY A 432 45.98 -46.47 -8.46
CA GLY A 432 45.91 -47.59 -7.51
C GLY A 432 47.24 -47.82 -6.78
N ARG A 433 47.44 -47.29 -5.56
CA ARG A 433 48.09 -47.92 -4.37
C ARG A 433 48.47 -46.94 -3.24
N THR A 434 48.22 -47.41 -2.03
CA THR A 434 48.63 -47.06 -0.65
C THR A 434 50.15 -47.06 -0.39
N VAL A 435 50.63 -46.23 0.56
CA VAL A 435 51.61 -46.49 1.67
C VAL A 435 51.53 -45.27 2.63
N ASN A 436 51.10 -45.35 3.90
CA ASN A 436 51.73 -45.85 5.16
C ASN A 436 52.62 -44.84 5.94
N ILE A 437 52.37 -44.82 7.25
CA ILE A 437 52.82 -43.95 8.37
C ILE A 437 54.36 -44.03 8.60
N PRO A 438 54.98 -43.13 9.40
CA PRO A 438 55.26 -43.59 10.77
C PRO A 438 55.11 -42.54 11.89
N ALA A 439 54.74 -43.07 13.05
CA ALA A 439 54.83 -42.43 14.35
C ALA A 439 56.30 -42.28 14.80
N LYS A 440 56.57 -41.28 15.65
CA LYS A 440 57.71 -41.26 16.57
C LYS A 440 57.28 -40.69 17.93
N THR A 441 57.28 -41.56 18.93
CA THR A 441 57.75 -41.32 20.31
C THR A 441 59.23 -40.88 20.26
N THR A 442 59.83 -40.05 21.13
CA THR A 442 59.83 -40.05 22.61
C THR A 442 60.59 -38.79 23.12
N THR A 443 60.30 -38.41 24.39
CA THR A 443 61.16 -37.79 25.44
C THR A 443 61.58 -36.30 25.47
N GLU A 444 61.30 -35.74 26.66
CA GLU A 444 62.09 -34.82 27.50
C GLU A 444 61.99 -33.29 27.33
N ALA A 445 61.10 -32.74 28.18
CA ALA A 445 61.28 -31.61 29.10
C ALA A 445 62.28 -30.49 28.77
N GLN A 446 61.77 -29.25 28.72
CA GLN A 446 62.33 -28.14 29.49
C GLN A 446 61.29 -27.05 29.77
N ASP A 447 61.31 -26.60 31.02
CA ASP A 447 60.47 -25.59 31.65
C ASP A 447 60.38 -24.26 30.88
N SER A 448 59.18 -23.68 30.82
CA SER A 448 59.04 -22.24 31.04
C SER A 448 57.65 -21.90 31.56
N ALA A 449 57.59 -20.93 32.46
CA ALA A 449 56.52 -20.61 33.41
C ALA A 449 55.17 -20.12 32.81
N SER A 450 54.86 -20.45 31.56
CA SER A 450 53.67 -19.99 30.84
C SER A 450 52.44 -20.91 31.06
N THR A 451 52.66 -22.18 31.40
CA THR A 451 51.58 -23.19 31.52
C THR A 451 50.84 -23.13 32.86
N ARG A 452 51.38 -22.46 33.89
CA ARG A 452 50.72 -22.33 35.20
C ARG A 452 49.58 -21.29 35.24
N ARG A 453 49.49 -20.38 34.27
CA ARG A 453 48.33 -19.45 34.18
C ARG A 453 47.11 -20.05 33.48
N VAL A 454 47.27 -21.10 32.68
CA VAL A 454 46.16 -21.73 31.94
C VAL A 454 45.38 -22.73 32.83
N VAL A 455 46.05 -23.37 33.79
CA VAL A 455 45.42 -24.32 34.73
C VAL A 455 44.58 -23.61 35.80
N GLN A 456 44.84 -22.32 36.09
CA GLN A 456 44.06 -21.55 37.05
C GLN A 456 42.74 -20.97 36.48
N LEU A 457 42.56 -21.01 35.16
CA LEU A 457 41.37 -20.51 34.45
C LEU A 457 40.46 -21.62 33.90
N THR A 458 40.89 -22.89 33.95
CA THR A 458 40.19 -24.03 33.33
C THR A 458 39.58 -24.99 34.36
N GLY A 459 39.70 -24.71 35.66
CA GLY A 459 39.10 -25.51 36.74
C GLY A 459 37.57 -25.52 36.79
N HIS A 460 36.90 -24.75 35.93
CA HIS A 460 35.43 -24.74 35.78
C HIS A 460 34.95 -25.60 34.61
N LEU A 461 35.87 -26.16 33.81
CA LEU A 461 35.54 -27.09 32.73
C LEU A 461 35.57 -28.53 33.29
N ALA A 462 34.74 -28.79 34.29
CA ALA A 462 34.39 -30.16 34.64
C ALA A 462 33.43 -30.71 33.58
N SER A 463 33.59 -32.00 33.28
CA SER A 463 32.78 -32.74 32.30
C SER A 463 31.28 -32.66 32.62
N ALA A 464 30.49 -32.52 31.56
CA ALA A 464 29.04 -32.55 31.52
C ALA A 464 28.44 -33.67 32.41
N ASP A 465 27.92 -33.28 33.57
CA ASP A 465 26.78 -33.92 34.25
C ASP A 465 26.02 -32.93 35.18
N GLU A 466 26.25 -31.60 35.03
CA GLU A 466 25.56 -30.56 35.81
C GLU A 466 24.45 -29.87 34.99
N THR A 467 23.43 -30.62 34.57
CA THR A 467 22.14 -30.02 34.15
C THR A 467 21.26 -29.60 35.33
N GLU A 468 21.69 -29.87 36.57
CA GLU A 468 20.95 -29.50 37.77
C GLU A 468 21.46 -28.15 38.32
N ASN A 469 20.74 -27.07 37.97
CA ASN A 469 20.78 -25.73 38.56
C ASN A 469 21.66 -24.65 37.88
N LEU A 470 21.43 -24.39 36.59
CA LEU A 470 21.94 -23.18 35.91
C LEU A 470 21.46 -21.84 36.52
N ASN A 471 20.51 -21.86 37.45
CA ASN A 471 20.02 -20.69 38.20
C ASN A 471 19.58 -21.04 39.64
N ALA A 472 20.32 -21.90 40.35
CA ALA A 472 20.06 -22.04 41.79
C ALA A 472 20.23 -20.68 42.47
N HIS A 473 19.28 -20.33 43.35
CA HIS A 473 19.44 -19.16 44.19
C HIS A 473 20.79 -19.24 44.91
N PRO A 474 21.59 -18.17 44.89
CA PRO A 474 22.90 -18.19 45.51
C PRO A 474 22.74 -18.59 46.99
N THR A 475 23.45 -19.64 47.38
CA THR A 475 23.50 -20.13 48.76
C THR A 475 24.16 -19.13 49.71
N ALA A 476 24.94 -18.20 49.15
CA ALA A 476 25.50 -17.05 49.85
C ALA A 476 24.47 -15.92 49.99
N SER A 477 24.38 -15.29 51.16
CA SER A 477 23.55 -14.09 51.36
C SER A 477 24.07 -12.94 50.51
N ILE A 478 23.45 -12.68 49.36
CA ILE A 478 23.75 -11.52 48.53
C ILE A 478 22.89 -10.35 49.01
N ASN A 479 23.53 -9.22 49.33
CA ASN A 479 22.81 -7.98 49.64
C ASN A 479 22.32 -7.32 48.34
N TYR A 480 21.24 -7.85 47.76
CA TYR A 480 20.61 -7.37 46.53
C TYR A 480 19.08 -7.28 46.70
N PRO A 481 18.38 -6.34 46.05
CA PRO A 481 16.93 -6.23 46.18
C PRO A 481 16.18 -7.52 45.79
N PRO A 482 15.20 -7.98 46.59
CA PRO A 482 14.42 -9.16 46.26
C PRO A 482 13.53 -8.91 45.03
N SER A 483 13.55 -9.85 44.09
CA SER A 483 12.66 -9.84 42.92
C SER A 483 11.36 -10.58 43.22
N ARG A 484 10.24 -10.05 42.73
CA ARG A 484 8.94 -10.76 42.71
C ARG A 484 8.80 -11.77 41.57
N LEU A 485 9.71 -11.73 40.59
CA LEU A 485 9.77 -12.71 39.50
C LEU A 485 10.68 -13.85 39.92
N GLN A 486 10.15 -15.07 39.90
CA GLN A 486 10.93 -16.30 39.99
C GLN A 486 11.26 -16.75 38.56
N LEU A 487 12.55 -16.94 38.27
CA LEU A 487 12.99 -17.46 36.98
C LEU A 487 12.83 -18.97 36.98
N ASP A 488 12.28 -19.51 35.89
CA ASP A 488 12.25 -20.95 35.66
C ASP A 488 13.60 -21.38 35.06
N PRO A 489 14.41 -22.18 35.76
CA PRO A 489 15.73 -22.59 35.27
C PRO A 489 15.65 -23.47 34.02
N SER A 490 14.50 -24.09 33.74
CA SER A 490 14.26 -24.95 32.56
C SER A 490 13.72 -24.21 31.34
N ARG A 491 13.46 -22.91 31.47
CA ARG A 491 12.88 -22.07 30.43
C ARG A 491 13.97 -21.32 29.66
N PHE A 492 14.15 -21.65 28.39
CA PHE A 492 15.02 -20.91 27.46
C PHE A 492 14.20 -19.94 26.60
N ILE A 493 14.82 -18.86 26.10
CA ILE A 493 14.13 -17.82 25.32
C ILE A 493 13.74 -18.26 23.91
N ASP A 494 14.55 -19.10 23.28
CA ASP A 494 14.37 -19.69 21.95
C ASP A 494 13.42 -20.91 21.96
N ARG A 495 13.08 -21.44 23.14
CA ARG A 495 12.08 -22.48 23.32
C ARG A 495 10.65 -21.90 23.30
N VAL A 496 10.15 -21.67 22.10
CA VAL A 496 8.80 -21.10 21.88
C VAL A 496 7.67 -22.10 22.20
N ARG A 497 6.52 -21.60 22.68
CA ARG A 497 5.35 -22.43 23.01
C ARG A 497 4.65 -22.89 21.73
N PRO A 498 4.33 -24.19 21.55
CA PRO A 498 3.48 -24.63 20.46
C PRO A 498 2.12 -23.94 20.50
N VAL A 499 1.67 -23.43 19.35
CA VAL A 499 0.33 -22.83 19.20
C VAL A 499 -0.55 -23.72 18.33
N LYS A 500 -1.74 -24.04 18.81
CA LYS A 500 -2.72 -24.85 18.10
C LYS A 500 -3.68 -23.96 17.33
N VAL A 501 -3.68 -24.09 16.01
CA VAL A 501 -4.34 -23.17 15.09
C VAL A 501 -5.32 -23.94 14.21
N ALA A 502 -6.59 -23.53 14.19
CA ALA A 502 -7.56 -23.99 13.20
C ALA A 502 -7.65 -22.99 12.03
N VAL A 503 -7.53 -23.47 10.80
CA VAL A 503 -7.91 -22.73 9.59
C VAL A 503 -9.21 -23.32 9.07
N ILE A 504 -10.18 -22.47 8.74
CA ILE A 504 -11.51 -22.91 8.29
C ILE A 504 -11.64 -22.58 6.80
N GLY A 505 -11.62 -23.62 5.95
CA GLY A 505 -11.63 -23.54 4.49
C GLY A 505 -10.26 -23.85 3.87
N ALA A 506 -10.26 -24.63 2.79
CA ALA A 506 -9.09 -25.06 2.01
C ALA A 506 -9.18 -24.62 0.54
N GLY A 507 -9.75 -23.44 0.28
CA GLY A 507 -9.53 -22.71 -0.98
C GLY A 507 -8.10 -22.18 -1.11
N LEU A 508 -7.84 -21.31 -2.09
CA LEU A 508 -6.50 -20.73 -2.30
C LEU A 508 -5.89 -20.10 -1.03
N ALA A 509 -6.73 -19.50 -0.17
CA ALA A 509 -6.31 -18.90 1.10
C ALA A 509 -5.91 -19.94 2.15
N GLY A 510 -6.70 -21.01 2.29
CA GLY A 510 -6.38 -22.12 3.20
C GLY A 510 -5.18 -22.92 2.74
N ILE A 511 -5.04 -23.15 1.43
CA ILE A 511 -3.86 -23.80 0.84
C ILE A 511 -2.61 -22.97 1.15
N ASN A 512 -2.63 -21.66 0.86
CA ASN A 512 -1.49 -20.80 1.21
C ASN A 512 -1.23 -20.73 2.72
N ALA A 513 -2.26 -20.83 3.57
CA ALA A 513 -2.08 -20.94 5.02
C ALA A 513 -1.33 -22.23 5.41
N GLY A 514 -1.71 -23.36 4.81
CA GLY A 514 -1.04 -24.65 4.98
C GLY A 514 0.40 -24.68 4.47
N ILE A 515 0.75 -23.84 3.49
CA ILE A 515 2.12 -23.72 2.99
C ILE A 515 2.95 -22.77 3.88
N LEU A 516 2.44 -21.56 4.12
CA LEU A 516 3.23 -20.48 4.70
C LEU A 516 3.29 -20.52 6.22
N LEU A 517 2.22 -20.92 6.93
CA LEU A 517 2.22 -20.89 8.39
C LEU A 517 3.21 -21.90 8.99
N PRO A 518 3.28 -23.17 8.55
CA PRO A 518 4.30 -24.11 9.04
C PRO A 518 5.73 -23.65 8.77
N ALA A 519 5.97 -22.99 7.63
CA ALA A 519 7.28 -22.43 7.31
C ALA A 519 7.62 -21.18 8.14
N LYS A 520 6.61 -20.42 8.62
CA LYS A 520 6.80 -19.13 9.28
C LYS A 520 6.54 -19.15 10.78
N VAL A 521 6.03 -20.22 11.35
CA VAL A 521 5.68 -20.32 12.78
C VAL A 521 6.24 -21.63 13.33
N PRO A 522 7.43 -21.62 13.95
CA PRO A 522 8.03 -22.81 14.54
C PRO A 522 7.09 -23.48 15.56
N GLY A 523 6.95 -24.80 15.47
CA GLY A 523 6.13 -25.58 16.41
C GLY A 523 4.61 -25.38 16.29
N ILE A 524 4.11 -24.77 15.22
CA ILE A 524 2.66 -24.66 14.97
C ILE A 524 2.00 -26.03 14.86
N GLN A 525 0.87 -26.21 15.55
CA GLN A 525 -0.02 -27.36 15.40
C GLN A 525 -1.22 -26.94 14.56
N LEU A 526 -1.12 -27.15 13.25
CA LEU A 526 -2.11 -26.69 12.28
C LEU A 526 -3.17 -27.75 11.98
N THR A 527 -4.44 -27.37 11.94
CA THR A 527 -5.53 -28.18 11.39
C THR A 527 -6.37 -27.31 10.46
N ILE A 528 -6.65 -27.79 9.26
CA ILE A 528 -7.48 -27.12 8.26
C ILE A 528 -8.77 -27.91 8.09
N PHE A 529 -9.93 -27.31 8.37
CA PHE A 529 -11.23 -27.95 8.15
C PHE A 529 -11.81 -27.51 6.81
N GLU A 530 -12.18 -28.46 5.94
CA GLU A 530 -12.79 -28.20 4.63
C GLU A 530 -14.07 -29.01 4.47
N LYS A 531 -15.16 -28.34 4.08
CA LYS A 531 -16.48 -28.99 3.93
C LYS A 531 -16.56 -29.87 2.68
N ASN A 532 -15.77 -29.56 1.66
CA ASN A 532 -15.81 -30.25 0.39
C ASN A 532 -14.98 -31.54 0.41
N THR A 533 -15.14 -32.33 -0.66
CA THR A 533 -14.45 -33.61 -0.86
C THR A 533 -12.97 -33.45 -1.20
N ASP A 534 -12.52 -32.26 -1.55
CA ASP A 534 -11.14 -31.94 -1.87
C ASP A 534 -10.87 -30.43 -1.60
N VAL A 535 -9.62 -30.00 -1.75
CA VAL A 535 -9.20 -28.60 -1.64
C VAL A 535 -9.49 -27.83 -2.94
N SER A 536 -9.22 -26.52 -2.94
CA SER A 536 -9.38 -25.53 -4.03
C SER A 536 -10.63 -24.66 -3.99
N GLY A 537 -11.56 -24.93 -3.06
CA GLY A 537 -12.67 -24.03 -2.70
C GLY A 537 -13.55 -23.67 -3.90
N THR A 538 -13.66 -22.39 -4.24
CA THR A 538 -14.50 -21.90 -5.35
C THR A 538 -14.25 -22.63 -6.68
N TRP A 539 -13.00 -23.01 -6.98
CA TRP A 539 -12.64 -23.72 -8.22
C TRP A 539 -12.98 -25.20 -8.20
N LEU A 540 -13.27 -25.76 -7.02
CA LEU A 540 -13.84 -27.09 -6.87
C LEU A 540 -15.36 -27.08 -7.05
N GLU A 541 -16.07 -26.11 -6.47
CA GLU A 541 -17.53 -26.04 -6.50
C GLU A 541 -18.10 -25.53 -7.84
N ASN A 542 -17.43 -24.57 -8.47
CA ASN A 542 -17.93 -23.95 -9.70
C ASN A 542 -17.41 -24.69 -10.94
N ILE A 543 -18.21 -25.62 -11.45
CA ILE A 543 -17.90 -26.42 -12.65
C ILE A 543 -18.89 -26.20 -13.81
N TYR A 544 -19.70 -25.14 -13.73
CA TYR A 544 -20.68 -24.81 -14.76
C TYR A 544 -20.00 -24.46 -16.12
N PRO A 545 -20.71 -24.64 -17.26
CA PRO A 545 -20.17 -24.32 -18.59
C PRO A 545 -19.67 -22.88 -18.71
N GLY A 546 -18.42 -22.72 -19.18
CA GLY A 546 -17.81 -21.41 -19.37
C GLY A 546 -17.08 -20.83 -18.16
N VAL A 547 -17.03 -21.53 -17.02
CA VAL A 547 -16.30 -21.10 -15.82
C VAL A 547 -14.80 -20.87 -16.11
N ARG A 548 -14.37 -19.62 -15.95
CA ARG A 548 -12.99 -19.17 -16.23
C ARG A 548 -12.62 -17.98 -15.35
N CYS A 549 -11.32 -17.76 -15.15
CA CYS A 549 -10.83 -16.54 -14.53
C CYS A 549 -11.13 -15.30 -15.38
N ASP A 550 -11.29 -14.15 -14.72
CA ASP A 550 -11.48 -12.85 -15.36
C ASP A 550 -10.18 -12.05 -15.54
N ILE A 551 -9.06 -12.60 -15.05
CA ILE A 551 -7.70 -12.08 -15.23
C ILE A 551 -6.78 -13.19 -15.80
N PRO A 552 -5.64 -12.84 -16.44
CA PRO A 552 -4.69 -13.82 -16.95
C PRO A 552 -4.22 -14.79 -15.88
N ALA A 553 -4.11 -16.08 -16.24
CA ALA A 553 -3.80 -17.14 -15.28
C ALA A 553 -2.41 -16.95 -14.62
N HIS A 554 -1.45 -16.40 -15.36
CA HIS A 554 -0.10 -16.11 -14.83
C HIS A 554 -0.07 -15.07 -13.69
N VAL A 555 -1.13 -14.27 -13.51
CA VAL A 555 -1.26 -13.33 -12.38
C VAL A 555 -2.20 -13.85 -11.29
N TYR A 556 -2.91 -14.95 -11.55
CA TYR A 556 -3.81 -15.62 -10.60
C TYR A 556 -3.19 -16.94 -10.07
N GLN A 557 -2.01 -16.81 -9.50
CA GLN A 557 -1.24 -17.93 -8.95
C GLN A 557 -0.34 -17.43 -7.82
N SER A 558 0.29 -18.35 -7.09
CA SER A 558 1.22 -17.99 -6.02
C SER A 558 2.43 -17.20 -6.54
N THR A 559 2.98 -16.32 -5.70
CA THR A 559 4.22 -15.59 -6.01
C THR A 559 5.47 -16.46 -5.87
N PHE A 560 5.44 -17.49 -5.02
CA PHE A 560 6.58 -18.33 -4.69
C PHE A 560 6.63 -19.68 -5.45
N SER A 561 5.57 -20.03 -6.19
CA SER A 561 5.50 -21.27 -6.97
C SER A 561 4.72 -21.06 -8.28
N PRO A 562 5.30 -20.30 -9.24
CA PRO A 562 4.65 -20.03 -10.52
C PRO A 562 4.51 -21.28 -11.40
N ASN A 563 3.39 -21.38 -12.09
CA ASN A 563 3.22 -22.20 -13.29
C ASN A 563 3.51 -21.34 -14.53
N THR A 564 4.48 -21.77 -15.34
CA THR A 564 4.86 -21.10 -16.60
C THR A 564 4.12 -21.67 -17.81
N GLN A 565 3.36 -22.75 -17.64
CA GLN A 565 2.79 -23.56 -18.71
C GLN A 565 1.25 -23.58 -18.71
N TRP A 566 0.62 -22.43 -18.41
CA TRP A 566 -0.83 -22.29 -18.57
C TRP A 566 -1.23 -22.49 -20.03
N SER A 567 -2.35 -23.17 -20.25
CA SER A 567 -2.81 -23.55 -21.58
C SER A 567 -3.37 -22.37 -22.38
N GLU A 568 -4.02 -21.43 -21.68
CA GLU A 568 -4.72 -20.27 -22.26
C GLU A 568 -4.49 -19.03 -21.38
N ILE A 569 -4.62 -17.84 -21.97
CA ILE A 569 -4.48 -16.56 -21.24
C ILE A 569 -5.46 -16.52 -20.06
N PHE A 570 -6.74 -16.78 -20.33
CA PHE A 570 -7.80 -16.87 -19.32
C PHE A 570 -8.16 -18.33 -19.04
N ALA A 571 -7.40 -18.96 -18.16
CA ALA A 571 -7.53 -20.38 -17.85
C ALA A 571 -8.95 -20.79 -17.42
N LYS A 572 -9.31 -22.02 -17.80
CA LYS A 572 -10.56 -22.69 -17.37
C LYS A 572 -10.52 -22.98 -15.88
N GLY A 573 -11.69 -23.02 -15.25
CA GLY A 573 -11.80 -23.30 -13.83
C GLY A 573 -11.11 -24.60 -13.40
N ALA A 574 -11.20 -25.66 -14.22
CA ALA A 574 -10.54 -26.93 -13.96
C ALA A 574 -9.00 -26.81 -13.91
N GLU A 575 -8.38 -26.07 -14.83
CA GLU A 575 -6.92 -25.90 -14.84
C GLU A 575 -6.44 -25.12 -13.60
N ILE A 576 -7.20 -24.11 -13.18
CA ILE A 576 -6.91 -23.34 -11.95
C ILE A 576 -7.08 -24.21 -10.72
N ARG A 577 -8.13 -25.04 -10.68
CA ARG A 577 -8.35 -26.02 -9.62
C ARG A 577 -7.13 -26.94 -9.50
N ASP A 578 -6.71 -27.52 -10.61
CA ASP A 578 -5.61 -28.47 -10.69
C ASP A 578 -4.28 -27.82 -10.26
N TYR A 579 -4.02 -26.56 -10.63
CA TYR A 579 -2.86 -25.81 -10.16
C TYR A 579 -2.83 -25.71 -8.62
N TRP A 580 -3.92 -25.28 -7.98
CA TRP A 580 -3.96 -25.12 -6.53
C TRP A 580 -3.89 -26.46 -5.79
N GLN A 581 -4.52 -27.51 -6.33
CA GLN A 581 -4.38 -28.87 -5.80
C GLN A 581 -2.95 -29.40 -5.94
N ALA A 582 -2.27 -29.08 -7.05
CA ALA A 582 -0.85 -29.41 -7.23
C ALA A 582 0.04 -28.67 -6.22
N GLN A 583 -0.25 -27.39 -5.90
CA GLN A 583 0.47 -26.68 -4.82
C GLN A 583 0.22 -27.35 -3.46
N ALA A 584 -1.03 -27.71 -3.16
CA ALA A 584 -1.35 -28.41 -1.92
C ALA A 584 -0.59 -29.74 -1.78
N LYS A 585 -0.46 -30.51 -2.87
CA LYS A 585 0.34 -31.75 -2.89
C LYS A 585 1.85 -31.46 -2.75
N LYS A 586 2.38 -30.52 -3.54
CA LYS A 586 3.82 -30.17 -3.58
C LYS A 586 4.36 -29.80 -2.20
N TYR A 587 3.57 -29.11 -1.38
CA TYR A 587 3.98 -28.60 -0.08
C TYR A 587 3.39 -29.39 1.11
N GLY A 588 2.82 -30.58 0.88
CA GLY A 588 2.32 -31.45 1.96
C GLY A 588 1.12 -30.88 2.73
N VAL A 589 0.31 -30.01 2.12
CA VAL A 589 -0.80 -29.34 2.81
C VAL A 589 -1.86 -30.33 3.30
N TYR A 590 -2.09 -31.42 2.57
CA TYR A 590 -3.08 -32.45 2.91
C TYR A 590 -2.86 -33.07 4.30
N ASP A 591 -1.63 -33.07 4.80
CA ASP A 591 -1.31 -33.58 6.15
C ASP A 591 -2.02 -32.79 7.25
N TYR A 592 -2.36 -31.53 6.98
CA TYR A 592 -3.10 -30.66 7.90
C TYR A 592 -4.61 -30.65 7.63
N VAL A 593 -5.07 -31.13 6.47
CA VAL A 593 -6.47 -30.99 6.05
C VAL A 593 -7.35 -32.12 6.55
N LYS A 594 -8.52 -31.75 7.09
CA LYS A 594 -9.67 -32.63 7.32
C LYS A 594 -10.76 -32.27 6.30
N LEU A 595 -10.81 -33.04 5.22
CA LEU A 595 -11.81 -32.91 4.16
C LEU A 595 -13.17 -33.45 4.65
N GLN A 596 -14.26 -32.97 4.05
CA GLN A 596 -15.63 -33.30 4.45
C GLN A 596 -15.91 -33.05 5.94
N HIS A 597 -15.23 -32.07 6.53
CA HIS A 597 -15.43 -31.62 7.90
C HIS A 597 -15.89 -30.16 7.89
N ARG A 598 -17.15 -29.93 8.23
CA ARG A 598 -17.74 -28.58 8.28
C ARG A 598 -17.69 -28.05 9.70
N VAL A 599 -17.19 -26.82 9.87
CA VAL A 599 -17.31 -26.11 11.14
C VAL A 599 -18.73 -25.54 11.25
N ASP A 600 -19.43 -25.88 12.31
CA ASP A 600 -20.81 -25.43 12.58
C ASP A 600 -20.84 -24.29 13.62
N GLU A 601 -19.84 -24.18 14.51
CA GLU A 601 -19.75 -23.11 15.52
C GLU A 601 -18.31 -22.95 16.04
N ALA A 602 -17.94 -21.73 16.44
CA ALA A 602 -16.75 -21.45 17.24
C ALA A 602 -17.07 -20.51 18.42
N GLU A 603 -16.70 -20.88 19.64
CA GLU A 603 -16.97 -20.11 20.86
C GLU A 603 -15.69 -19.88 21.67
N TRP A 604 -15.44 -18.64 22.09
CA TRP A 604 -14.31 -18.28 22.93
C TRP A 604 -14.58 -18.61 24.40
N ASP A 605 -13.65 -19.34 25.02
CA ASP A 605 -13.63 -19.68 26.44
C ASP A 605 -12.58 -18.80 27.14
N ASP A 606 -13.03 -17.72 27.81
CA ASP A 606 -12.14 -16.77 28.50
C ASP A 606 -11.33 -17.43 29.63
N ALA A 607 -11.87 -18.46 30.29
CA ALA A 607 -11.17 -19.14 31.38
C ALA A 607 -9.97 -19.94 30.87
N LYS A 608 -10.11 -20.57 29.70
CA LYS A 608 -9.03 -21.31 29.03
C LYS A 608 -8.16 -20.44 28.11
N SER A 609 -8.64 -19.26 27.73
CA SER A 609 -8.11 -18.45 26.63
C SER A 609 -8.01 -19.24 25.32
N LYS A 610 -9.08 -19.98 24.97
CA LYS A 610 -9.12 -20.87 23.81
C LYS A 610 -10.46 -20.80 23.08
N TRP A 611 -10.43 -21.09 21.79
CA TRP A 611 -11.60 -21.32 20.95
C TRP A 611 -12.05 -22.77 21.03
N ARG A 612 -13.29 -22.99 21.44
CA ARG A 612 -14.00 -24.26 21.33
C ARG A 612 -14.67 -24.33 19.96
N VAL A 613 -14.19 -25.20 19.08
CA VAL A 613 -14.69 -25.32 17.70
C VAL A 613 -15.53 -26.59 17.56
N GLN A 614 -16.79 -26.46 17.16
CA GLN A 614 -17.68 -27.57 16.84
C GLN A 614 -17.57 -27.91 15.35
N VAL A 615 -17.24 -29.18 15.08
CA VAL A 615 -17.00 -29.71 13.74
C VAL A 615 -17.93 -30.88 13.48
N ARG A 616 -18.53 -30.92 12.29
CA ARG A 616 -19.34 -32.03 11.79
C ARG A 616 -18.59 -32.78 10.70
N ASP A 617 -18.36 -34.07 10.92
CA ASP A 617 -17.95 -35.00 9.88
C ASP A 617 -19.16 -35.27 8.98
N LEU A 618 -19.07 -34.89 7.70
CA LEU A 618 -20.15 -35.01 6.72
C LEU A 618 -20.28 -36.41 6.13
N VAL A 619 -19.27 -37.27 6.28
CA VAL A 619 -19.30 -38.66 5.82
C VAL A 619 -20.07 -39.52 6.81
N VAL A 620 -19.74 -39.40 8.10
CA VAL A 620 -20.35 -40.21 9.16
C VAL A 620 -21.57 -39.51 9.78
N GLY A 621 -21.70 -38.19 9.60
CA GLY A 621 -22.79 -37.40 10.16
C GLY A 621 -22.65 -37.10 11.67
N ARG A 622 -21.44 -37.26 12.23
CA ARG A 622 -21.16 -37.06 13.67
C ARG A 622 -20.52 -35.70 13.92
N SER A 623 -20.97 -35.02 14.98
CA SER A 623 -20.32 -33.80 15.48
C SER A 623 -19.36 -34.09 16.63
N PHE A 624 -18.27 -33.33 16.70
CA PHE A 624 -17.32 -33.34 17.80
C PHE A 624 -16.77 -31.92 18.03
N THR A 625 -16.09 -31.73 19.16
CA THR A 625 -15.59 -30.42 19.59
C THR A 625 -14.10 -30.50 19.89
N VAL A 626 -13.35 -29.49 19.47
CA VAL A 626 -11.91 -29.40 19.68
C VAL A 626 -11.52 -27.98 20.10
N ASP A 627 -10.66 -27.89 21.13
CA ASP A 627 -10.11 -26.61 21.59
C ASP A 627 -8.88 -26.22 20.74
N PHE A 628 -8.78 -24.93 20.40
CA PHE A 628 -7.69 -24.29 19.66
C PHE A 628 -7.24 -22.99 20.35
N ASP A 629 -5.96 -22.63 20.25
CA ASP A 629 -5.47 -21.33 20.74
C ASP A 629 -5.92 -20.20 19.79
N PHE A 630 -5.95 -20.47 18.48
CA PHE A 630 -6.32 -19.53 17.42
C PHE A 630 -7.27 -20.14 16.41
N ILE A 631 -8.14 -19.30 15.83
CA ILE A 631 -8.93 -19.64 14.65
C ILE A 631 -8.68 -18.61 13.54
N ILE A 632 -8.56 -19.10 12.31
CA ILE A 632 -8.37 -18.29 11.11
C ILE A 632 -9.45 -18.68 10.11
N THR A 633 -10.31 -17.75 9.77
CA THR A 633 -11.35 -18.00 8.76
C THR A 633 -10.77 -17.78 7.36
N ALA A 634 -10.83 -18.81 6.51
CA ALA A 634 -10.36 -18.80 5.12
C ALA A 634 -11.47 -19.29 4.17
N ILE A 635 -12.73 -18.99 4.52
CA ILE A 635 -13.94 -19.51 3.90
C ILE A 635 -14.27 -18.86 2.53
N GLY A 636 -13.52 -17.82 2.15
CA GLY A 636 -13.74 -17.07 0.92
C GLY A 636 -15.02 -16.25 0.91
N ARG A 637 -15.33 -15.65 -0.24
CA ARG A 637 -16.43 -14.70 -0.41
C ARG A 637 -17.63 -15.28 -1.18
N PHE A 638 -17.38 -16.29 -2.02
CA PHE A 638 -18.35 -16.74 -3.03
C PHE A 638 -18.75 -18.23 -2.89
N ASN A 639 -18.63 -18.80 -1.69
CA ASN A 639 -18.86 -20.23 -1.46
C ASN A 639 -20.14 -20.55 -0.67
N ALA A 640 -20.73 -19.56 0.02
CA ALA A 640 -21.99 -19.72 0.74
C ALA A 640 -23.19 -19.38 -0.18
N TRP A 641 -23.39 -20.18 -1.22
CA TRP A 641 -24.50 -20.02 -2.16
C TRP A 641 -25.80 -20.63 -1.62
N LYS A 642 -26.95 -20.12 -2.09
CA LYS A 642 -28.29 -20.63 -1.79
C LYS A 642 -29.17 -20.45 -3.04
N LEU A 643 -30.19 -21.30 -3.17
CA LEU A 643 -31.25 -21.05 -4.15
C LEU A 643 -32.03 -19.78 -3.76
N PRO A 644 -32.61 -19.05 -4.72
CA PRO A 644 -33.43 -17.89 -4.42
C PRO A 644 -34.70 -18.28 -3.68
N ASP A 645 -35.17 -17.39 -2.81
CA ASP A 645 -36.39 -17.58 -2.04
C ASP A 645 -37.60 -17.05 -2.82
N TYR A 646 -38.32 -17.96 -3.49
CA TYR A 646 -39.56 -17.67 -4.21
C TYR A 646 -40.64 -18.68 -3.83
N PRO A 647 -41.93 -18.25 -3.71
CA PRO A 647 -43.03 -19.19 -3.49
C PRO A 647 -43.07 -20.28 -4.57
N GLY A 648 -43.37 -21.51 -4.19
CA GLY A 648 -43.50 -22.66 -5.10
C GLY A 648 -42.19 -23.25 -5.62
N LEU A 649 -41.02 -22.84 -5.10
CA LEU A 649 -39.72 -23.37 -5.52
C LEU A 649 -39.65 -24.91 -5.39
N ASP A 650 -40.15 -25.44 -4.27
CA ASP A 650 -40.21 -26.89 -3.99
C ASP A 650 -41.26 -27.64 -4.84
N ASP A 651 -42.18 -26.92 -5.49
CA ASP A 651 -43.20 -27.51 -6.35
C ASP A 651 -42.68 -27.85 -7.75
N TYR A 652 -41.62 -27.16 -8.20
CA TYR A 652 -41.06 -27.33 -9.54
C TYR A 652 -40.53 -28.75 -9.76
N LYS A 653 -40.98 -29.40 -10.83
CA LYS A 653 -40.67 -30.81 -11.14
C LYS A 653 -39.54 -31.01 -12.14
N GLY A 654 -39.05 -29.93 -12.76
CA GLY A 654 -37.91 -29.99 -13.70
C GLY A 654 -36.55 -29.92 -13.00
N HIS A 655 -35.49 -29.74 -13.79
CA HIS A 655 -34.13 -29.70 -13.27
C HIS A 655 -33.81 -28.33 -12.64
N LEU A 656 -33.74 -28.26 -11.31
CA LEU A 656 -33.39 -27.04 -10.57
C LEU A 656 -32.00 -27.14 -9.94
N ARG A 657 -31.10 -26.23 -10.30
CA ARG A 657 -29.73 -26.16 -9.75
C ARG A 657 -29.25 -24.72 -9.56
N HIS A 658 -28.40 -24.51 -8.57
CA HIS A 658 -27.57 -23.32 -8.47
C HIS A 658 -26.29 -23.51 -9.30
N THR A 659 -25.74 -22.47 -9.92
CA THR A 659 -24.53 -22.61 -10.77
C THR A 659 -23.32 -23.14 -10.00
N SER A 660 -23.21 -22.82 -8.72
CA SER A 660 -22.14 -23.32 -7.82
C SER A 660 -22.39 -24.74 -7.28
N ASN A 661 -23.46 -25.40 -7.71
CA ASN A 661 -23.76 -26.81 -7.47
C ASN A 661 -24.23 -27.46 -8.77
N TRP A 662 -23.39 -27.29 -9.79
CA TRP A 662 -23.70 -27.73 -11.14
C TRP A 662 -23.78 -29.26 -11.20
N ASP A 663 -24.76 -29.77 -11.93
CA ASP A 663 -24.90 -31.20 -12.21
C ASP A 663 -24.13 -31.53 -13.50
N PRO A 664 -22.97 -32.22 -13.44
CA PRO A 664 -22.19 -32.52 -14.64
C PRO A 664 -22.88 -33.51 -15.58
N SER A 665 -23.95 -34.19 -15.14
CA SER A 665 -24.75 -35.10 -15.97
C SER A 665 -25.90 -34.41 -16.71
N PHE A 666 -26.17 -33.14 -16.41
CA PHE A 666 -27.24 -32.40 -17.06
C PHE A 666 -26.86 -31.99 -18.50
N ASP A 667 -27.54 -32.58 -19.47
CA ASP A 667 -27.48 -32.17 -20.89
C ASP A 667 -28.55 -31.10 -21.17
N ALA A 668 -28.14 -29.94 -21.67
CA ALA A 668 -29.04 -28.84 -22.03
C ALA A 668 -29.52 -28.88 -23.50
N THR A 669 -29.03 -29.83 -24.30
CA THR A 669 -29.36 -29.96 -25.72
C THR A 669 -30.88 -30.06 -25.93
N ASP A 670 -31.41 -29.25 -26.84
CA ASP A 670 -32.84 -29.19 -27.21
C ASP A 670 -33.82 -28.88 -26.06
N LYS A 671 -33.34 -28.41 -24.91
CA LYS A 671 -34.17 -28.06 -23.74
C LYS A 671 -34.56 -26.59 -23.70
N ASN A 672 -35.70 -26.29 -23.04
CA ASN A 672 -36.08 -24.96 -22.63
C ASN A 672 -35.51 -24.67 -21.24
N VAL A 673 -34.59 -23.72 -21.16
CA VAL A 673 -33.83 -23.44 -19.94
C VAL A 673 -34.09 -22.01 -19.46
N ALA A 674 -34.37 -21.84 -18.17
CA ALA A 674 -34.35 -20.55 -17.52
C ALA A 674 -33.01 -20.32 -16.83
N VAL A 675 -32.45 -19.11 -16.95
CA VAL A 675 -31.27 -18.67 -16.19
C VAL A 675 -31.64 -17.44 -15.38
N ILE A 676 -31.56 -17.52 -14.05
CA ILE A 676 -31.92 -16.43 -13.12
C ILE A 676 -30.65 -15.72 -12.63
N GLY A 677 -30.50 -14.44 -12.98
CA GLY A 677 -29.41 -13.56 -12.52
C GLY A 677 -28.29 -13.34 -13.54
N ASN A 678 -27.89 -12.08 -13.72
CA ASN A 678 -26.84 -11.64 -14.66
C ASN A 678 -25.53 -11.23 -13.95
N GLY A 679 -25.19 -11.89 -12.85
CA GLY A 679 -23.86 -11.79 -12.25
C GLY A 679 -22.79 -12.46 -13.13
N ALA A 680 -21.56 -12.58 -12.62
CA ALA A 680 -20.47 -13.23 -13.34
C ALA A 680 -20.83 -14.64 -13.84
N SER A 681 -21.51 -15.45 -13.01
CA SER A 681 -21.95 -16.79 -13.40
C SER A 681 -22.97 -16.76 -14.54
N GLY A 682 -23.99 -15.90 -14.47
CA GLY A 682 -25.01 -15.78 -15.51
C GLY A 682 -24.44 -15.32 -16.85
N ILE A 683 -23.56 -14.31 -16.80
CA ILE A 683 -22.85 -13.78 -17.98
C ILE A 683 -22.00 -14.87 -18.66
N GLN A 684 -21.43 -15.81 -17.92
CA GLN A 684 -20.63 -16.91 -18.48
C GLN A 684 -21.48 -18.09 -18.96
N VAL A 685 -22.54 -18.44 -18.23
CA VAL A 685 -23.39 -19.61 -18.51
C VAL A 685 -24.29 -19.39 -19.71
N VAL A 686 -24.95 -18.23 -19.82
CA VAL A 686 -25.91 -17.93 -20.90
C VAL A 686 -25.35 -18.16 -22.30
N PRO A 687 -24.17 -17.62 -22.69
CA PRO A 687 -23.67 -17.83 -24.05
C PRO A 687 -23.33 -19.30 -24.34
N ASN A 688 -22.90 -20.07 -23.33
CA ASN A 688 -22.63 -21.50 -23.50
C ASN A 688 -23.92 -22.32 -23.64
N LEU A 689 -24.99 -21.95 -22.92
CA LEU A 689 -26.29 -22.62 -23.06
C LEU A 689 -27.00 -22.24 -24.34
N GLN A 690 -26.89 -20.98 -24.78
CA GLN A 690 -27.53 -20.49 -26.00
C GLN A 690 -27.16 -21.33 -27.22
N CYS A 691 -25.92 -21.81 -27.31
CA CYS A 691 -25.42 -22.60 -28.43
C CYS A 691 -26.06 -24.01 -28.55
N ILE A 692 -26.64 -24.55 -27.47
CA ILE A 692 -27.09 -25.96 -27.42
C ILE A 692 -28.57 -26.11 -27.01
N ALA A 693 -29.11 -25.17 -26.23
CA ALA A 693 -30.48 -25.22 -25.76
C ALA A 693 -31.47 -24.81 -26.86
N LYS A 694 -32.65 -25.43 -26.86
CA LYS A 694 -33.77 -25.05 -27.75
C LYS A 694 -34.23 -23.62 -27.50
N ARG A 695 -34.30 -23.22 -26.23
CA ARG A 695 -34.63 -21.86 -25.81
C ARG A 695 -33.96 -21.51 -24.49
N VAL A 696 -33.42 -20.30 -24.37
CA VAL A 696 -32.91 -19.75 -23.10
C VAL A 696 -33.73 -18.52 -22.72
N MET A 697 -34.37 -18.55 -21.56
CA MET A 697 -34.98 -17.34 -20.97
C MET A 697 -34.11 -16.83 -19.84
N HIS A 698 -33.60 -15.62 -19.98
CA HIS A 698 -32.68 -15.01 -19.04
C HIS A 698 -33.41 -13.98 -18.16
N PHE A 699 -33.64 -14.31 -16.89
CA PHE A 699 -34.32 -13.45 -15.94
C PHE A 699 -33.33 -12.50 -15.27
N VAL A 700 -33.49 -11.20 -15.53
CA VAL A 700 -32.55 -10.15 -15.09
C VAL A 700 -33.29 -9.09 -14.30
N ARG A 701 -32.84 -8.89 -13.05
CA ARG A 701 -33.41 -7.89 -12.14
C ARG A 701 -32.81 -6.50 -12.35
N ASN A 702 -31.49 -6.40 -12.39
CA ASN A 702 -30.77 -5.12 -12.43
C ASN A 702 -29.83 -5.08 -13.66
N PRO A 703 -29.67 -3.91 -14.30
CA PRO A 703 -28.68 -3.74 -15.35
C PRO A 703 -27.25 -3.93 -14.81
N THR A 704 -26.33 -4.30 -15.70
CA THR A 704 -24.91 -4.49 -15.36
C THR A 704 -24.02 -4.07 -16.52
N TRP A 705 -22.86 -3.50 -16.21
CA TRP A 705 -21.88 -3.12 -17.22
C TRP A 705 -21.25 -4.38 -17.84
N ILE A 706 -21.28 -4.46 -19.16
CA ILE A 706 -20.48 -5.42 -19.93
C ILE A 706 -19.28 -4.65 -20.51
N ALA A 707 -18.12 -4.83 -19.89
CA ALA A 707 -16.92 -4.09 -20.23
C ALA A 707 -16.15 -4.78 -21.38
N THR A 708 -15.39 -4.01 -22.17
CA THR A 708 -14.24 -4.59 -22.89
C THR A 708 -13.11 -4.85 -21.89
N SER A 709 -12.06 -5.55 -22.31
CA SER A 709 -10.88 -5.62 -21.45
C SER A 709 -10.29 -4.26 -21.25
N TRP A 710 -10.41 -3.80 -20.01
CA TRP A 710 -9.78 -2.60 -19.51
C TRP A 710 -8.25 -2.70 -19.63
N ALA A 711 -7.65 -3.91 -19.60
CA ALA A 711 -6.19 -4.19 -19.59
C ALA A 711 -5.52 -4.35 -20.96
N GLY A 712 -6.28 -4.18 -22.04
CA GLY A 712 -5.82 -4.51 -23.38
C GLY A 712 -5.76 -6.02 -23.65
N ASP A 713 -6.08 -6.84 -22.65
CA ASP A 713 -6.16 -8.30 -22.75
C ASP A 713 -7.61 -8.68 -23.05
N GLU A 714 -8.09 -8.40 -24.26
CA GLU A 714 -9.50 -8.64 -24.62
C GLU A 714 -9.86 -10.11 -24.47
N ARG A 715 -10.91 -10.38 -23.69
CA ARG A 715 -11.40 -11.74 -23.49
C ARG A 715 -12.37 -12.08 -24.61
N THR A 716 -12.13 -13.18 -25.30
CA THR A 716 -13.00 -13.72 -26.34
C THR A 716 -13.85 -14.87 -25.82
N PHE A 717 -14.86 -15.28 -26.59
CA PHE A 717 -15.69 -16.44 -26.24
C PHE A 717 -14.91 -17.74 -26.53
N GLU A 718 -14.15 -17.70 -27.61
CA GLU A 718 -13.24 -18.71 -28.11
C GLU A 718 -12.01 -18.83 -27.20
N PRO A 719 -11.41 -20.03 -27.10
CA PRO A 719 -10.14 -20.23 -26.40
C PRO A 719 -9.05 -19.30 -26.90
N GLN A 720 -8.23 -18.78 -25.98
CA GLN A 720 -7.08 -17.92 -26.28
C GLN A 720 -5.79 -18.62 -25.84
N PRO A 721 -5.34 -19.67 -26.58
CA PRO A 721 -4.15 -20.43 -26.22
C PRO A 721 -2.88 -19.60 -26.40
N TYR A 722 -1.88 -19.87 -25.57
CA TYR A 722 -0.52 -19.42 -25.83
C TYR A 722 0.07 -20.22 -26.99
N SER A 723 0.78 -19.56 -27.91
CA SER A 723 1.47 -20.28 -29.01
C SER A 723 2.55 -21.20 -28.44
N GLU A 724 2.89 -22.27 -29.16
CA GLU A 724 3.96 -23.19 -28.74
C GLU A 724 5.30 -22.46 -28.56
N GLU A 725 5.61 -21.53 -29.46
CA GLU A 725 6.81 -20.69 -29.40
C GLU A 725 6.82 -19.83 -28.13
N GLN A 726 5.68 -19.23 -27.77
CA GLN A 726 5.56 -18.44 -26.54
C GLN A 726 5.68 -19.33 -25.30
N ARG A 727 5.01 -20.47 -25.25
CA ARG A 727 5.11 -21.39 -24.10
C ARG A 727 6.53 -21.89 -23.88
N LYS A 728 7.26 -22.15 -24.97
CA LYS A 728 8.66 -22.55 -24.94
C LYS A 728 9.57 -21.41 -24.47
N SER A 729 9.31 -20.16 -24.89
CA SER A 729 10.11 -19.03 -24.40
C SER A 729 9.88 -18.75 -22.91
N LEU A 730 8.68 -19.04 -22.39
CA LEU A 730 8.35 -18.93 -20.96
C LEU A 730 8.96 -20.05 -20.09
N GLU A 731 9.67 -21.02 -20.66
CA GLU A 731 10.50 -21.97 -19.88
C GLU A 731 11.76 -21.29 -19.33
N ASP A 732 12.26 -20.25 -20.01
CA ASP A 732 13.37 -19.44 -19.53
C ASP A 732 12.94 -18.56 -18.34
N PRO A 733 13.59 -18.67 -17.15
CA PRO A 733 13.16 -17.96 -15.94
C PRO A 733 13.16 -16.43 -16.05
N GLU A 734 14.14 -15.83 -16.73
CA GLU A 734 14.23 -14.38 -16.86
C GLU A 734 13.16 -13.83 -17.82
N THR A 735 12.98 -14.50 -18.96
CA THR A 735 11.91 -14.22 -19.92
C THR A 735 10.55 -14.31 -19.24
N TYR A 736 10.32 -15.38 -18.49
CA TYR A 736 9.09 -15.58 -17.75
C TYR A 736 8.87 -14.49 -16.69
N LEU A 737 9.90 -14.12 -15.93
CA LEU A 737 9.81 -13.09 -14.90
C LEU A 737 9.43 -11.74 -15.51
N ASN A 738 10.05 -11.34 -16.61
CA ASN A 738 9.74 -10.08 -17.29
C ASN A 738 8.31 -10.09 -17.83
N PHE A 739 7.91 -11.17 -18.51
CA PHE A 739 6.53 -11.36 -18.98
C PHE A 739 5.50 -11.26 -17.85
N ARG A 740 5.73 -11.95 -16.73
CA ARG A 740 4.82 -11.91 -15.57
C ARG A 740 4.77 -10.52 -14.94
N LYS A 741 5.91 -9.83 -14.80
CA LYS A 741 5.97 -8.45 -14.27
C LYS A 741 5.18 -7.48 -15.14
N GLU A 742 5.34 -7.53 -16.46
CA GLU A 742 4.58 -6.70 -17.39
C GLU A 742 3.06 -6.94 -17.27
N LEU A 743 2.64 -8.20 -17.14
CA LEU A 743 1.23 -8.54 -16.92
C LEU A 743 0.72 -8.05 -15.55
N GLU A 744 1.45 -8.32 -14.46
CA GLU A 744 1.02 -7.92 -13.12
C GLU A 744 0.96 -6.39 -12.98
N ASP A 745 1.94 -5.65 -13.51
CA ASP A 745 2.04 -4.18 -13.40
C ASP A 745 0.75 -3.46 -13.84
N LYS A 746 0.08 -3.96 -14.89
CA LYS A 746 -1.21 -3.46 -15.36
C LYS A 746 -2.27 -3.46 -14.25
N TYR A 747 -2.36 -4.55 -13.48
CA TYR A 747 -3.35 -4.72 -12.40
C TYR A 747 -3.01 -3.88 -11.15
N TRP A 748 -1.75 -3.53 -10.97
CA TRP A 748 -1.30 -2.74 -9.83
C TRP A 748 -1.50 -1.23 -10.03
N ARG A 749 -1.26 -0.70 -11.24
CA ARG A 749 -1.28 0.75 -11.51
C ARG A 749 -2.67 1.39 -11.61
N ARG A 750 -3.73 0.60 -11.73
CA ARG A 750 -5.04 1.08 -12.18
C ARG A 750 -6.04 1.41 -11.09
N PHE A 751 -5.52 1.63 -9.88
CA PHE A 751 -6.34 2.05 -8.76
C PHE A 751 -7.12 3.35 -9.03
N ARG A 752 -6.55 4.28 -9.80
CA ARG A 752 -7.17 5.59 -10.10
C ARG A 752 -8.50 5.51 -10.86
N ALA A 753 -8.76 4.44 -11.61
CA ALA A 753 -10.04 4.23 -12.30
C ALA A 753 -11.24 4.05 -11.35
N MET A 754 -10.98 3.79 -10.07
CA MET A 754 -12.00 3.66 -9.01
C MET A 754 -12.30 5.00 -8.33
N ILE A 755 -11.44 6.00 -8.52
CA ILE A 755 -11.58 7.31 -7.89
C ILE A 755 -12.63 8.12 -8.65
N ARG A 756 -13.56 8.73 -7.92
CA ARG A 756 -14.61 9.58 -8.46
C ARG A 756 -13.97 10.76 -9.19
N GLU A 757 -14.51 11.11 -10.36
CA GLU A 757 -14.05 12.25 -11.18
C GLU A 757 -12.58 12.16 -11.64
N SER A 758 -11.94 11.00 -11.55
CA SER A 758 -10.60 10.83 -12.08
C SER A 758 -10.59 10.85 -13.62
N PRO A 759 -9.52 11.34 -14.26
CA PRO A 759 -9.37 11.26 -15.71
C PRO A 759 -9.46 9.81 -16.24
N GLU A 760 -9.04 8.83 -15.45
CA GLU A 760 -9.10 7.40 -15.80
C GLU A 760 -10.51 6.82 -15.75
N ASN A 761 -11.43 7.40 -14.98
CA ASN A 761 -12.85 7.02 -14.97
C ASN A 761 -13.68 7.86 -15.98
N ALA A 762 -13.28 9.11 -16.21
CA ALA A 762 -13.92 10.01 -17.17
C ALA A 762 -13.94 9.38 -18.59
N GLY A 763 -15.12 9.39 -19.24
CA GLY A 763 -15.28 8.82 -20.58
C GLY A 763 -15.49 7.29 -20.61
N MET A 764 -15.29 6.56 -19.51
CA MET A 764 -15.48 5.11 -19.48
C MET A 764 -16.95 4.71 -19.71
N ARG A 765 -17.89 5.54 -19.24
CA ARG A 765 -19.32 5.31 -19.44
C ARG A 765 -19.64 5.33 -20.92
N GLU A 766 -19.23 6.38 -21.62
CA GLU A 766 -19.45 6.57 -23.05
C GLU A 766 -18.83 5.43 -23.86
N LEU A 767 -17.58 5.07 -23.54
CA LEU A 767 -16.87 3.95 -24.17
C LEU A 767 -17.64 2.63 -24.01
N PHE A 768 -18.08 2.30 -22.79
CA PHE A 768 -18.81 1.05 -22.56
C PHE A 768 -20.19 1.04 -23.20
N VAL A 769 -20.89 2.18 -23.23
CA VAL A 769 -22.15 2.31 -23.96
C VAL A 769 -21.95 2.08 -25.45
N GLU A 770 -20.89 2.65 -26.04
CA GLU A 770 -20.57 2.44 -27.46
C GLU A 770 -20.25 0.97 -27.77
N VAL A 771 -19.44 0.32 -26.94
CA VAL A 771 -19.13 -1.11 -27.04
C VAL A 771 -20.40 -1.95 -26.95
N MET A 772 -21.23 -1.71 -25.92
CA MET A 772 -22.46 -2.46 -25.73
C MET A 772 -23.39 -2.28 -26.93
N LYS A 773 -23.50 -1.06 -27.45
CA LYS A 773 -24.28 -0.75 -28.65
C LYS A 773 -23.79 -1.50 -29.88
N LYS A 774 -22.47 -1.54 -30.09
CA LYS A 774 -21.87 -2.29 -31.21
C LYS A 774 -22.15 -3.79 -31.09
N ARG A 775 -22.00 -4.36 -29.90
CA ARG A 775 -22.17 -5.80 -29.64
C ARG A 775 -23.63 -6.26 -29.63
N SER A 776 -24.57 -5.35 -29.36
CA SER A 776 -26.01 -5.64 -29.39
C SER A 776 -26.72 -5.14 -30.67
N ALA A 777 -25.99 -4.85 -31.74
CA ALA A 777 -26.52 -4.17 -32.93
C ALA A 777 -27.70 -4.88 -33.61
N LYS A 778 -27.81 -6.21 -33.49
CA LYS A 778 -28.93 -7.02 -34.03
C LYS A 778 -30.26 -6.79 -33.28
N LYS A 779 -30.21 -6.39 -32.00
CA LYS A 779 -31.36 -6.08 -31.14
C LYS A 779 -31.09 -4.83 -30.28
N PRO A 780 -31.03 -3.62 -30.88
CA PRO A 780 -30.62 -2.39 -30.19
C PRO A 780 -31.56 -1.99 -29.04
N GLU A 781 -32.81 -2.43 -29.06
CA GLU A 781 -33.80 -2.20 -28.00
C GLU A 781 -33.38 -2.76 -26.63
N LEU A 782 -32.52 -3.79 -26.60
CA LEU A 782 -32.00 -4.40 -25.37
C LEU A 782 -31.19 -3.40 -24.51
N LEU A 783 -30.55 -2.40 -25.13
CA LEU A 783 -29.70 -1.42 -24.42
C LEU A 783 -30.47 -0.65 -23.35
N SER A 784 -31.73 -0.32 -23.63
CA SER A 784 -32.61 0.40 -22.70
C SER A 784 -32.80 -0.33 -21.37
N GLY A 785 -32.57 -1.66 -21.33
CA GLY A 785 -32.66 -2.49 -20.14
C GLY A 785 -31.32 -2.95 -19.56
N LEU A 786 -30.20 -2.66 -20.23
CA LEU A 786 -28.87 -3.20 -19.85
C LEU A 786 -27.90 -2.12 -19.38
N ILE A 787 -28.08 -0.86 -19.76
CA ILE A 787 -27.21 0.26 -19.34
C ILE A 787 -27.53 0.65 -17.89
N PRO A 788 -26.56 0.56 -16.96
CA PRO A 788 -26.77 0.98 -15.57
C PRO A 788 -26.71 2.50 -15.36
N ASP A 789 -27.36 2.96 -14.30
CA ASP A 789 -27.37 4.37 -13.88
C ASP A 789 -26.19 4.75 -12.97
N PHE A 790 -25.39 3.77 -12.54
CA PHE A 790 -24.18 3.98 -11.74
C PHE A 790 -22.91 3.95 -12.60
N SER A 791 -21.83 4.56 -12.11
CA SER A 791 -20.57 4.65 -12.87
C SER A 791 -19.93 3.28 -13.10
N PRO A 792 -19.20 3.09 -14.22
CA PRO A 792 -18.29 1.96 -14.37
C PRO A 792 -17.40 1.82 -13.13
N HIS A 793 -17.08 0.57 -12.76
CA HIS A 793 -16.35 0.20 -11.55
C HIS A 793 -17.09 0.27 -10.20
N CYS A 794 -18.31 0.82 -10.10
CA CYS A 794 -19.09 0.69 -8.84
C CYS A 794 -19.28 -0.78 -8.42
N ARG A 795 -19.43 -1.64 -9.43
CA ARG A 795 -19.31 -3.11 -9.33
C ARG A 795 -18.06 -3.58 -10.04
N ARG A 796 -17.57 -4.76 -9.67
CA ARG A 796 -16.50 -5.44 -10.42
C ARG A 796 -16.96 -5.63 -11.87
N LEU A 797 -16.20 -5.06 -12.82
CA LEU A 797 -16.50 -5.19 -14.24
C LEU A 797 -16.33 -6.63 -14.69
N THR A 798 -17.30 -7.13 -15.48
CA THR A 798 -17.26 -8.47 -16.06
C THR A 798 -17.15 -8.33 -17.59
N PRO A 799 -16.12 -8.90 -18.24
CA PRO A 799 -15.93 -8.73 -19.70
C PRO A 799 -17.04 -9.32 -20.59
N GLY A 800 -17.71 -10.37 -20.09
CA GLY A 800 -18.85 -11.01 -20.77
C GLY A 800 -18.66 -11.36 -22.25
N PRO A 801 -17.61 -12.12 -22.63
CA PRO A 801 -17.43 -12.55 -24.02
C PRO A 801 -18.63 -13.39 -24.51
N GLY A 802 -19.15 -13.07 -25.69
CA GLY A 802 -20.31 -13.75 -26.28
C GLY A 802 -21.67 -13.46 -25.62
N TYR A 803 -21.70 -12.80 -24.46
CA TYR A 803 -22.93 -12.59 -23.70
C TYR A 803 -23.91 -11.67 -24.44
N LEU A 804 -23.49 -10.47 -24.84
CA LEU A 804 -24.38 -9.53 -25.55
C LEU A 804 -24.83 -10.10 -26.88
N GLU A 805 -23.93 -10.77 -27.60
CA GLU A 805 -24.22 -11.46 -28.85
C GLU A 805 -25.29 -12.53 -28.65
N SER A 806 -25.15 -13.37 -27.62
CA SER A 806 -26.13 -14.42 -27.29
C SER A 806 -27.53 -13.87 -26.99
N LEU A 807 -27.64 -12.71 -26.35
CA LEU A 807 -28.93 -12.06 -26.09
C LEU A 807 -29.62 -11.58 -27.38
N THR A 808 -28.86 -11.38 -28.46
CA THR A 808 -29.42 -10.98 -29.75
C THR A 808 -29.91 -12.14 -30.61
N GLU A 809 -29.66 -13.38 -30.19
CA GLU A 809 -30.12 -14.57 -30.91
C GLU A 809 -31.60 -14.84 -30.71
N ASP A 810 -32.21 -15.55 -31.66
CA ASP A 810 -33.66 -15.75 -31.71
C ASP A 810 -34.16 -16.76 -30.67
N ASN A 811 -33.27 -17.65 -30.23
CA ASN A 811 -33.56 -18.62 -29.16
C ASN A 811 -33.32 -18.08 -27.75
N VAL A 812 -32.98 -16.79 -27.59
CA VAL A 812 -32.78 -16.15 -26.29
C VAL A 812 -33.76 -15.01 -26.06
N GLU A 813 -34.40 -15.02 -24.89
CA GLU A 813 -35.31 -13.96 -24.43
C GLU A 813 -34.83 -13.38 -23.10
N LEU A 814 -34.60 -12.06 -23.04
CA LEU A 814 -34.28 -11.33 -21.82
C LEU A 814 -35.58 -10.92 -21.10
N VAL A 815 -35.81 -11.46 -19.91
CA VAL A 815 -37.02 -11.18 -19.11
C VAL A 815 -36.67 -10.25 -17.95
N LYS A 816 -37.25 -9.04 -17.96
CA LYS A 816 -37.13 -8.07 -16.85
C LYS A 816 -38.32 -8.07 -15.89
N SER A 817 -39.44 -8.67 -16.28
CA SER A 817 -40.61 -8.78 -15.40
C SER A 817 -40.24 -9.58 -14.15
N PRO A 818 -40.52 -9.06 -12.92
CA PRO A 818 -40.20 -9.78 -11.70
C PRO A 818 -40.88 -11.15 -11.65
N ILE A 819 -40.17 -12.13 -11.09
CA ILE A 819 -40.73 -13.45 -10.80
C ILE A 819 -41.74 -13.31 -9.67
N LYS A 820 -42.96 -13.82 -9.88
CA LYS A 820 -44.01 -13.88 -8.86
C LYS A 820 -43.90 -15.15 -8.03
N ARG A 821 -43.75 -16.30 -8.70
CA ARG A 821 -43.59 -17.62 -8.07
C ARG A 821 -43.10 -18.66 -9.07
N PHE A 822 -42.65 -19.78 -8.55
CA PHE A 822 -42.44 -21.00 -9.31
C PHE A 822 -43.78 -21.76 -9.42
N THR A 823 -43.91 -22.53 -10.50
CA THR A 823 -45.01 -23.45 -10.76
C THR A 823 -44.44 -24.86 -10.89
N SER A 824 -45.31 -25.88 -10.92
CA SER A 824 -44.86 -27.27 -11.10
C SER A 824 -44.06 -27.48 -12.40
N THR A 825 -44.27 -26.63 -13.41
CA THR A 825 -43.63 -26.74 -14.73
C THR A 825 -42.69 -25.58 -15.08
N GLY A 826 -42.60 -24.52 -14.28
CA GLY A 826 -41.71 -23.39 -14.58
C GLY A 826 -41.92 -22.15 -13.71
N ILE A 827 -42.04 -20.97 -14.32
CA ILE A 827 -42.04 -19.67 -13.64
C ILE A 827 -43.23 -18.82 -14.07
N GLU A 828 -43.93 -18.23 -13.09
CA GLU A 828 -44.93 -17.18 -13.29
C GLU A 828 -44.30 -15.81 -12.97
N THR A 829 -44.44 -14.83 -13.87
CA THR A 829 -44.01 -13.45 -13.65
C THR A 829 -45.17 -12.57 -13.17
N VAL A 830 -44.85 -11.43 -12.55
CA VAL A 830 -45.84 -10.51 -11.95
C VAL A 830 -46.81 -9.92 -12.98
N ASP A 831 -46.38 -9.81 -14.25
CA ASP A 831 -47.23 -9.39 -15.39
C ASP A 831 -48.19 -10.48 -15.89
N GLY A 832 -48.27 -11.63 -15.19
CA GLY A 832 -49.23 -12.70 -15.46
C GLY A 832 -48.79 -13.72 -16.51
N LYS A 833 -47.56 -13.61 -17.05
CA LYS A 833 -47.02 -14.60 -18.00
C LYS A 833 -46.55 -15.85 -17.26
N ASN A 834 -46.79 -17.00 -17.87
CA ASN A 834 -46.34 -18.31 -17.39
C ASN A 834 -45.43 -18.95 -18.43
N PHE A 835 -44.24 -19.37 -17.99
CA PHE A 835 -43.24 -20.01 -18.84
C PHE A 835 -42.92 -21.39 -18.29
N ALA A 836 -42.96 -22.41 -19.15
CA ALA A 836 -42.56 -23.77 -18.81
C ALA A 836 -41.08 -23.99 -19.17
N PHE A 837 -40.37 -24.73 -18.32
CA PHE A 837 -38.95 -25.02 -18.48
C PHE A 837 -38.63 -26.46 -18.11
N ASP A 838 -37.72 -27.06 -18.88
CA ASP A 838 -37.12 -28.35 -18.57
C ASP A 838 -36.06 -28.21 -17.47
N ALA A 839 -35.41 -27.04 -17.39
CA ALA A 839 -34.45 -26.70 -16.35
C ALA A 839 -34.50 -25.22 -15.94
N ILE A 840 -34.27 -24.96 -14.66
CA ILE A 840 -34.07 -23.63 -14.09
C ILE A 840 -32.70 -23.60 -13.40
N LEU A 841 -31.84 -22.70 -13.86
CA LEU A 841 -30.48 -22.54 -13.39
C LEU A 841 -30.35 -21.19 -12.66
N CYS A 842 -30.09 -21.24 -11.36
CA CYS A 842 -29.95 -20.07 -10.53
C CYS A 842 -28.48 -19.60 -10.53
N ALA A 843 -28.22 -18.52 -11.27
CA ALA A 843 -26.95 -17.78 -11.27
C ALA A 843 -27.03 -16.59 -10.29
N THR A 844 -27.55 -16.86 -9.09
CA THR A 844 -27.95 -15.85 -8.08
C THR A 844 -26.79 -15.38 -7.20
N GLY A 845 -25.59 -15.91 -7.40
CA GLY A 845 -24.38 -15.55 -6.66
C GLY A 845 -24.24 -16.30 -5.33
N ALA A 846 -23.59 -15.67 -4.37
CA ALA A 846 -23.36 -16.23 -3.03
C ALA A 846 -23.66 -15.16 -1.98
N ASN A 847 -23.52 -15.51 -0.70
CA ASN A 847 -23.70 -14.54 0.38
C ASN A 847 -22.79 -13.30 0.20
N THR A 848 -23.39 -12.12 0.12
CA THR A 848 -22.69 -10.87 -0.23
C THR A 848 -22.33 -9.99 0.96
N ASP A 849 -22.90 -10.27 2.13
CA ASP A 849 -22.72 -9.49 3.36
C ASP A 849 -21.38 -9.71 4.07
N LEU A 850 -20.63 -10.75 3.69
CA LEU A 850 -19.39 -11.20 4.34
C LEU A 850 -19.58 -11.53 5.83
N VAL A 851 -20.81 -11.76 6.25
CA VAL A 851 -21.16 -12.31 7.56
C VAL A 851 -20.76 -13.79 7.57
N PRO A 852 -20.05 -14.27 8.62
CA PRO A 852 -19.70 -15.68 8.75
C PRO A 852 -20.96 -16.55 8.63
N PRO A 853 -20.96 -17.64 7.83
CA PRO A 853 -22.15 -18.47 7.63
C PRO A 853 -22.48 -19.40 8.80
N PHE A 854 -21.72 -19.32 9.89
CA PHE A 854 -21.88 -20.06 11.13
C PHE A 854 -21.56 -19.13 12.31
N SER A 855 -22.00 -19.52 13.51
CA SER A 855 -21.81 -18.72 14.73
C SER A 855 -20.34 -18.63 15.12
N ILE A 856 -19.87 -17.40 15.39
CA ILE A 856 -18.55 -17.13 15.97
C ILE A 856 -18.80 -16.24 17.18
N LYS A 857 -18.64 -16.79 18.38
CA LYS A 857 -19.09 -16.20 19.63
C LYS A 857 -17.93 -15.85 20.55
N ALA A 858 -17.91 -14.64 21.08
CA ALA A 858 -17.02 -14.24 22.16
C ALA A 858 -17.73 -13.25 23.07
N ARG A 859 -17.57 -13.41 24.39
CA ARG A 859 -18.01 -12.44 25.42
C ARG A 859 -19.46 -11.95 25.23
N GLY A 860 -20.37 -12.88 24.91
CA GLY A 860 -21.79 -12.62 24.71
C GLY A 860 -22.19 -12.01 23.36
N ILE A 861 -21.27 -11.91 22.39
CA ILE A 861 -21.54 -11.42 21.04
C ILE A 861 -21.31 -12.54 20.03
N ASP A 862 -22.25 -12.73 19.10
CA ASP A 862 -22.10 -13.59 17.92
C ASP A 862 -21.87 -12.71 16.67
N LEU A 863 -20.76 -12.91 15.96
CA LEU A 863 -20.50 -12.19 14.71
C LEU A 863 -21.52 -12.49 13.61
N ASN A 864 -22.10 -13.70 13.60
CA ASN A 864 -23.14 -14.05 12.62
C ASN A 864 -24.35 -13.12 12.75
N GLU A 865 -24.73 -12.75 13.97
CA GLU A 865 -25.86 -11.84 14.19
C GLU A 865 -25.41 -10.37 14.18
N ALA A 866 -24.29 -10.07 14.80
CA ALA A 866 -23.89 -8.69 15.04
C ALA A 866 -23.43 -7.95 13.78
N TRP A 867 -22.94 -8.67 12.76
CA TRP A 867 -22.53 -8.09 11.47
C TRP A 867 -23.65 -8.02 10.42
N LYS A 868 -24.82 -8.64 10.65
CA LYS A 868 -25.98 -8.49 9.76
C LYS A 868 -26.46 -7.02 9.74
N PRO A 869 -27.16 -6.57 8.69
CA PRO A 869 -27.69 -5.21 8.60
C PRO A 869 -28.53 -4.77 9.81
N GLU A 870 -29.31 -5.68 10.38
CA GLU A 870 -30.13 -5.50 11.58
C GLU A 870 -29.38 -5.76 12.90
N GLY A 871 -28.13 -6.21 12.79
CA GLY A 871 -27.27 -6.57 13.92
C GLY A 871 -26.70 -5.37 14.67
N LYS A 872 -26.01 -5.65 15.78
CA LYS A 872 -25.39 -4.64 16.65
C LYS A 872 -24.53 -3.62 15.90
N TRP A 873 -23.74 -4.07 14.93
CA TRP A 873 -22.88 -3.21 14.14
C TRP A 873 -23.46 -2.87 12.77
N GLY A 874 -24.31 -3.71 12.19
CA GLY A 874 -24.94 -3.46 10.89
C GLY A 874 -24.08 -3.82 9.67
N PHE A 875 -22.80 -4.16 9.88
CA PHE A 875 -21.82 -4.51 8.85
C PHE A 875 -20.63 -5.25 9.50
N PRO A 876 -19.73 -5.84 8.69
CA PRO A 876 -18.48 -6.41 9.19
C PRO A 876 -17.53 -5.37 9.80
N TYR A 877 -17.54 -5.27 11.13
CA TYR A 877 -16.68 -4.40 11.92
C TYR A 877 -15.32 -5.05 12.15
N THR A 878 -14.25 -4.50 11.57
CA THR A 878 -12.92 -5.11 11.57
C THR A 878 -11.81 -4.09 11.75
N TYR A 879 -10.68 -4.49 12.35
CA TYR A 879 -9.40 -3.79 12.28
C TYR A 879 -8.56 -4.37 11.14
N PHE A 880 -8.18 -3.51 10.20
CA PHE A 880 -7.38 -3.85 9.01
C PHE A 880 -7.94 -5.01 8.17
N GLY A 881 -9.21 -5.40 8.33
CA GLY A 881 -9.77 -6.61 7.70
C GLY A 881 -9.16 -7.93 8.15
N LEU A 882 -8.38 -7.93 9.23
CA LEU A 882 -7.66 -9.11 9.73
C LEU A 882 -8.19 -9.62 11.07
N ALA A 883 -8.72 -8.74 11.92
CA ALA A 883 -9.26 -9.11 13.24
C ALA A 883 -10.43 -8.19 13.61
N THR A 884 -11.10 -8.47 14.73
CA THR A 884 -12.18 -7.62 15.25
C THR A 884 -12.09 -7.48 16.78
N PRO A 885 -12.35 -6.29 17.36
CA PRO A 885 -12.23 -6.07 18.79
C PRO A 885 -13.14 -6.98 19.61
N GLY A 886 -12.66 -7.44 20.76
CA GLY A 886 -13.41 -8.33 21.65
C GLY A 886 -13.48 -9.79 21.21
N PHE A 887 -12.80 -10.16 20.12
CA PHE A 887 -12.66 -11.54 19.63
C PHE A 887 -11.19 -11.94 19.64
N PRO A 888 -10.65 -12.38 20.78
CA PRO A 888 -9.23 -12.67 20.89
C PRO A 888 -8.82 -13.83 19.99
N ASN A 889 -7.62 -13.79 19.42
CA ASN A 889 -7.03 -14.87 18.63
C ASN A 889 -7.85 -15.30 17.38
N LEU A 890 -8.78 -14.47 16.93
CA LEU A 890 -9.54 -14.66 15.69
C LEU A 890 -8.93 -13.82 14.58
N PHE A 891 -8.61 -14.47 13.45
CA PHE A 891 -8.19 -13.80 12.24
C PHE A 891 -9.07 -14.12 11.03
N PHE A 892 -9.09 -13.20 10.06
CA PHE A 892 -9.78 -13.36 8.78
C PHE A 892 -8.79 -13.34 7.61
N LEU A 893 -8.95 -14.30 6.68
CA LEU A 893 -8.26 -14.36 5.40
C LEU A 893 -9.28 -14.25 4.27
N ALA A 894 -9.02 -13.37 3.32
CA ALA A 894 -9.92 -13.06 2.21
C ALA A 894 -11.35 -12.64 2.64
N GLY A 895 -11.54 -12.22 3.89
CA GLY A 895 -12.79 -11.70 4.45
C GLY A 895 -13.05 -10.21 4.14
N PRO A 896 -13.74 -9.49 5.05
CA PRO A 896 -13.96 -8.04 4.93
C PRO A 896 -12.65 -7.26 4.82
N HIS A 897 -12.64 -6.20 4.02
CA HIS A 897 -11.48 -5.34 3.73
C HIS A 897 -10.21 -6.12 3.30
N ALA A 898 -10.32 -7.36 2.80
CA ALA A 898 -9.15 -8.22 2.68
C ALA A 898 -8.28 -7.99 1.43
N THR A 899 -8.79 -7.36 0.37
CA THR A 899 -8.00 -7.00 -0.83
C THR A 899 -8.51 -5.71 -1.45
N GLY A 900 -7.64 -4.90 -2.05
CA GLY A 900 -8.04 -3.69 -2.77
C GLY A 900 -8.67 -3.95 -4.14
N PRO A 901 -9.19 -2.91 -4.80
CA PRO A 901 -9.68 -3.00 -6.18
C PRO A 901 -8.57 -3.13 -7.23
N SER A 902 -7.31 -2.85 -6.85
CA SER A 902 -6.10 -3.15 -7.65
C SER A 902 -5.30 -4.31 -7.05
N GLY A 903 -4.30 -4.81 -7.77
CA GLY A 903 -3.45 -5.94 -7.39
C GLY A 903 -4.12 -7.30 -7.59
N THR A 904 -3.54 -8.36 -7.01
CA THR A 904 -3.99 -9.74 -7.19
C THR A 904 -4.37 -10.39 -5.86
N VAL A 905 -5.41 -11.25 -5.89
CA VAL A 905 -5.90 -11.94 -4.69
C VAL A 905 -4.84 -12.85 -4.05
N PRO A 906 -4.06 -13.66 -4.81
CA PRO A 906 -3.01 -14.49 -4.21
C PRO A 906 -1.99 -13.68 -3.41
N GLN A 907 -1.48 -12.57 -3.97
CA GLN A 907 -0.51 -11.72 -3.26
C GLN A 907 -1.11 -11.10 -1.99
N GLY A 908 -2.35 -10.61 -2.05
CA GLY A 908 -3.02 -10.04 -0.88
C GLY A 908 -3.22 -11.05 0.27
N VAL A 909 -3.53 -12.30 -0.07
CA VAL A 909 -3.60 -13.42 0.89
C VAL A 909 -2.24 -13.71 1.49
N GLU A 910 -1.19 -13.82 0.67
CA GLU A 910 0.17 -14.10 1.13
C GLU A 910 0.67 -13.01 2.09
N THR A 911 0.43 -11.72 1.79
CA THR A 911 0.74 -10.61 2.71
C THR A 911 0.00 -10.74 4.04
N SER A 912 -1.29 -11.06 4.01
CA SER A 912 -2.10 -11.21 5.23
C SER A 912 -1.62 -12.38 6.09
N LEU A 913 -1.20 -13.48 5.46
CA LEU A 913 -0.61 -14.63 6.16
C LEU A 913 0.72 -14.29 6.82
N VAL A 914 1.56 -13.44 6.20
CA VAL A 914 2.80 -12.98 6.82
C VAL A 914 2.52 -12.14 8.07
N TYR A 915 1.52 -11.25 8.02
CA TYR A 915 1.06 -10.49 9.20
C TYR A 915 0.60 -11.44 10.32
N ILE A 916 -0.28 -12.39 10.00
CA ILE A 916 -0.80 -13.36 10.97
C ILE A 916 0.34 -14.21 11.54
N ALA A 917 1.30 -14.64 10.73
CA ALA A 917 2.46 -15.39 11.21
C ALA A 917 3.30 -14.58 12.21
N LYS A 918 3.46 -13.26 12.01
CA LYS A 918 4.12 -12.38 13.00
C LYS A 918 3.35 -12.35 14.32
N ALA A 919 2.04 -12.22 14.27
CA ALA A 919 1.18 -12.27 15.46
C ALA A 919 1.29 -13.62 16.19
N LEU A 920 1.21 -14.73 15.47
CA LEU A 920 1.35 -16.08 16.03
C LEU A 920 2.73 -16.29 16.67
N ARG A 921 3.82 -15.89 16.00
CA ARG A 921 5.18 -15.96 16.57
C ARG A 921 5.31 -15.12 17.83
N LYS A 922 4.80 -13.87 17.83
CA LYS A 922 4.81 -13.01 19.01
C LYS A 922 4.10 -13.68 20.18
N THR A 923 2.95 -14.30 19.94
CA THR A 923 2.19 -14.99 20.99
C THR A 923 2.94 -16.20 21.52
N SER A 924 3.49 -17.01 20.62
CA SER A 924 4.25 -18.22 20.91
C SER A 924 5.53 -17.94 21.70
N SER A 925 6.22 -16.82 21.45
CA SER A 925 7.52 -16.52 22.09
C SER A 925 7.44 -15.62 23.32
N GLN A 926 6.43 -14.75 23.46
CA GLN A 926 6.44 -13.67 24.47
C GLN A 926 5.51 -13.91 25.68
N GLY A 927 5.10 -15.16 25.92
CA GLY A 927 4.23 -15.53 27.05
C GLY A 927 2.85 -14.87 26.99
N ILE A 928 2.30 -14.70 25.78
CA ILE A 928 0.98 -14.14 25.54
C ILE A 928 -0.01 -15.30 25.35
N LYS A 929 -1.18 -15.19 25.97
CA LYS A 929 -2.31 -16.13 25.84
C LYS A 929 -3.22 -15.72 24.69
N SER A 930 -3.58 -14.44 24.68
CA SER A 930 -4.51 -13.90 23.70
C SER A 930 -4.12 -12.49 23.27
N LEU A 931 -4.50 -12.13 22.05
CA LEU A 931 -4.46 -10.76 21.56
C LEU A 931 -5.72 -10.43 20.75
N ALA A 932 -6.16 -9.18 20.86
CA ALA A 932 -7.24 -8.60 20.06
C ALA A 932 -6.86 -7.15 19.72
N PRO A 933 -7.34 -6.59 18.59
CA PRO A 933 -7.21 -5.16 18.36
C PRO A 933 -8.06 -4.40 19.37
N THR A 934 -7.59 -3.22 19.78
CA THR A 934 -8.40 -2.33 20.62
C THR A 934 -9.61 -1.82 19.84
N LYS A 935 -10.65 -1.41 20.57
CA LYS A 935 -11.85 -0.85 19.95
C LYS A 935 -11.52 0.46 19.22
N GLU A 936 -10.68 1.28 19.83
CA GLU A 936 -10.25 2.58 19.33
C GLU A 936 -9.54 2.43 17.98
N ALA A 937 -8.62 1.48 17.85
CA ALA A 937 -7.92 1.24 16.60
C ALA A 937 -8.85 0.75 15.47
N ALA A 938 -9.86 -0.06 15.81
CA ALA A 938 -10.86 -0.49 14.84
C ALA A 938 -11.83 0.63 14.46
N ASP A 939 -12.23 1.49 15.40
CA ASP A 939 -13.05 2.68 15.13
C ASP A 939 -12.32 3.64 14.20
N ASP A 940 -11.05 3.95 14.48
CA ASP A 940 -10.23 4.84 13.65
C ASP A 940 -10.04 4.27 12.23
N PHE A 941 -9.87 2.95 12.12
CA PHE A 941 -9.82 2.30 10.80
C PHE A 941 -11.16 2.41 10.05
N VAL A 942 -12.30 2.26 10.74
CA VAL A 942 -13.62 2.44 10.14
C VAL A 942 -13.85 3.90 9.74
N ASP A 943 -13.45 4.86 10.57
CA ASP A 943 -13.52 6.29 10.24
C ASP A 943 -12.67 6.61 9.00
N TYR A 944 -11.47 6.03 8.90
CA TYR A 944 -10.66 6.11 7.68
C TYR A 944 -11.38 5.52 6.46
N CYS A 945 -12.04 4.37 6.59
CA CYS A 945 -12.84 3.78 5.51
C CYS A 945 -13.97 4.73 5.08
N ASP A 946 -14.69 5.30 6.05
CA ASP A 946 -15.81 6.22 5.84
C ASP A 946 -15.36 7.55 5.23
N ALA A 947 -14.12 7.99 5.47
CA ALA A 947 -13.51 9.14 4.80
C ALA A 947 -13.05 8.79 3.37
N PHE A 948 -12.50 7.59 3.16
CA PHE A 948 -11.93 7.18 1.89
C PHE A 948 -12.99 6.82 0.84
N PHE A 949 -13.93 5.93 1.15
CA PHE A 949 -14.85 5.36 0.15
C PHE A 949 -15.77 6.38 -0.56
N PRO A 950 -16.26 7.46 0.07
CA PRO A 950 -17.00 8.51 -0.63
C PRO A 950 -16.24 9.16 -1.80
N THR A 951 -14.90 9.15 -1.76
CA THR A 951 -14.05 9.65 -2.85
C THR A 951 -14.00 8.71 -4.07
N THR A 952 -14.63 7.55 -3.99
CA THR A 952 -14.61 6.51 -5.03
C THR A 952 -15.99 6.36 -5.69
N VAL A 953 -16.02 5.74 -6.88
CA VAL A 953 -17.27 5.36 -7.54
C VAL A 953 -17.95 4.14 -6.88
N LEU A 954 -17.28 3.48 -5.93
CA LEU A 954 -17.82 2.29 -5.23
C LEU A 954 -19.02 2.63 -4.35
N THR A 955 -19.15 3.89 -3.95
CA THR A 955 -20.27 4.44 -3.15
C THR A 955 -21.38 5.01 -4.01
N ASP A 956 -21.32 4.91 -5.34
CA ASP A 956 -22.50 5.15 -6.16
C ASP A 956 -23.63 4.20 -5.72
N ASN A 957 -24.88 4.56 -6.03
CA ASN A 957 -26.07 3.84 -5.58
C ASN A 957 -26.27 2.48 -6.29
N CYS A 958 -25.23 1.64 -6.34
CA CYS A 958 -25.24 0.28 -6.87
C CYS A 958 -25.24 -0.75 -5.73
N SER A 959 -26.11 -1.75 -5.83
CA SER A 959 -26.06 -2.95 -4.99
C SER A 959 -24.88 -3.82 -5.43
N SER A 960 -23.91 -4.09 -4.56
CA SER A 960 -22.68 -4.82 -4.87
C SER A 960 -22.31 -5.73 -3.70
N TRP A 961 -21.54 -6.80 -3.94
CA TRP A 961 -20.94 -7.53 -2.82
C TRP A 961 -19.98 -6.68 -1.98
N ASN A 962 -19.52 -5.54 -2.53
CA ASN A 962 -18.71 -4.57 -1.81
C ASN A 962 -19.44 -3.94 -0.61
N ASN A 963 -20.77 -3.78 -0.69
CA ASN A 963 -21.63 -3.13 0.31
C ASN A 963 -22.74 -4.05 0.82
N GLY A 964 -22.46 -5.35 0.90
CA GLY A 964 -23.40 -6.33 1.43
C GLY A 964 -24.60 -6.63 0.53
N GLY A 965 -24.59 -6.15 -0.72
CA GLY A 965 -25.71 -6.27 -1.65
C GLY A 965 -26.76 -5.17 -1.47
N VAL A 966 -26.51 -4.17 -0.63
CA VAL A 966 -27.45 -3.08 -0.34
C VAL A 966 -26.87 -1.76 -0.84
N ALA A 967 -27.53 -1.15 -1.81
CA ALA A 967 -27.06 0.10 -2.40
C ALA A 967 -26.97 1.22 -1.34
N GLY A 968 -25.88 2.00 -1.37
CA GLY A 968 -25.62 3.08 -0.43
C GLY A 968 -25.11 2.68 0.95
N GLN A 969 -24.96 1.38 1.24
CA GLN A 969 -24.33 0.91 2.49
C GLN A 969 -22.81 1.06 2.48
N ARG A 970 -22.20 0.94 3.66
CA ARG A 970 -20.73 0.98 3.85
C ARG A 970 -20.04 -0.05 2.94
N ILE A 971 -18.92 0.36 2.38
CA ILE A 971 -18.06 -0.54 1.60
C ILE A 971 -17.17 -1.31 2.58
N HIS A 972 -17.40 -2.62 2.66
CA HIS A 972 -16.63 -3.52 3.53
C HIS A 972 -16.02 -4.71 2.76
N GLY A 973 -16.34 -4.88 1.48
CA GLY A 973 -15.77 -5.95 0.65
C GLY A 973 -14.34 -5.70 0.15
N LEU A 974 -13.92 -4.44 0.11
CA LEU A 974 -12.63 -4.03 -0.45
C LEU A 974 -11.79 -3.28 0.58
N TRP A 975 -10.48 -3.33 0.41
CA TRP A 975 -9.56 -2.47 1.17
C TRP A 975 -9.72 -0.99 0.76
N PRO A 976 -9.71 -0.03 1.71
CA PRO A 976 -9.79 1.41 1.43
C PRO A 976 -8.45 1.95 0.88
N GLY A 977 -8.02 1.47 -0.28
CA GLY A 977 -6.73 1.84 -0.86
C GLY A 977 -6.26 0.92 -1.99
N SER A 978 -5.09 1.21 -2.56
CA SER A 978 -4.45 0.36 -3.57
C SER A 978 -3.83 -0.89 -2.96
N ALA A 979 -3.49 -1.89 -3.79
CA ALA A 979 -2.74 -3.07 -3.34
C ALA A 979 -1.36 -2.74 -2.74
N ALA A 980 -0.70 -1.69 -3.23
CA ALA A 980 0.56 -1.22 -2.65
C ALA A 980 0.34 -0.60 -1.26
N HIS A 981 -0.69 0.25 -1.12
CA HIS A 981 -1.09 0.82 0.17
C HIS A 981 -1.39 -0.27 1.20
N PHE A 982 -2.21 -1.25 0.79
CA PHE A 982 -2.51 -2.45 1.54
C PHE A 982 -1.25 -3.22 2.00
N THR A 983 -0.31 -3.44 1.07
CA THR A 983 0.89 -4.24 1.34
C THR A 983 1.78 -3.55 2.37
N ILE A 984 1.89 -2.21 2.28
CA ILE A 984 2.64 -1.41 3.24
C ILE A 984 1.93 -1.41 4.61
N ALA A 985 0.63 -1.16 4.64
CA ALA A 985 -0.15 -1.11 5.88
C ALA A 985 -0.10 -2.44 6.66
N ARG A 986 -0.06 -3.58 5.96
CA ARG A 986 0.03 -4.92 6.56
C ARG A 986 1.45 -5.48 6.63
N ARG A 987 2.49 -4.70 6.28
CA ARG A 987 3.86 -5.19 6.32
C ARG A 987 4.29 -5.50 7.76
N GLU A 988 4.07 -4.57 8.66
CA GLU A 988 4.40 -4.69 10.08
C GLU A 988 3.16 -4.49 10.95
N PRO A 989 2.86 -5.42 11.88
CA PRO A 989 1.83 -5.18 12.88
C PRO A 989 2.17 -3.98 13.76
N ARG A 990 1.21 -3.06 13.89
CA ARG A 990 1.25 -1.95 14.85
C ARG A 990 0.93 -2.48 16.23
N TRP A 991 1.93 -2.94 16.97
CA TRP A 991 1.73 -3.68 18.22
C TRP A 991 1.03 -2.87 19.33
N GLU A 992 1.04 -1.55 19.24
CA GLU A 992 0.35 -0.62 20.13
C GLU A 992 -1.18 -0.62 19.93
N ASP A 993 -1.66 -1.04 18.77
CA ASP A 993 -3.10 -1.13 18.45
C ASP A 993 -3.75 -2.40 19.04
N TRP A 994 -2.98 -3.24 19.74
CA TRP A 994 -3.42 -4.54 20.27
C TRP A 994 -3.41 -4.58 21.79
N GLU A 995 -4.45 -5.17 22.37
CA GLU A 995 -4.48 -5.60 23.75
C GLU A 995 -3.95 -7.04 23.89
N TYR A 996 -3.24 -7.32 24.99
CA TYR A 996 -2.60 -8.60 25.23
C TYR A 996 -2.96 -9.15 26.61
N GLU A 997 -3.42 -10.41 26.66
CA GLU A 997 -3.51 -11.17 27.90
C GLU A 997 -2.29 -12.07 28.04
N ARG A 998 -1.63 -12.05 29.20
CA ARG A 998 -0.36 -12.74 29.43
C ARG A 998 -0.51 -13.97 30.30
N GLU A 999 0.39 -14.94 30.12
CA GLU A 999 0.51 -16.10 30.99
C GLU A 999 0.95 -15.67 32.39
N ASN A 1000 2.04 -14.90 32.46
CA ASN A 1000 2.51 -14.29 33.69
C ASN A 1000 1.94 -12.86 33.84
N LYS A 1001 0.97 -12.71 34.73
CA LYS A 1001 0.35 -11.40 35.05
C LYS A 1001 1.26 -10.49 35.88
N ALA A 1002 2.24 -11.06 36.58
CA ALA A 1002 3.15 -10.29 37.41
C ALA A 1002 4.19 -9.57 36.56
N ASN A 1003 4.85 -10.25 35.63
CA ASN A 1003 5.97 -9.70 34.87
C ASN A 1003 5.89 -10.05 33.37
N ARG A 1004 5.86 -9.03 32.52
CA ARG A 1004 5.81 -9.17 31.06
C ARG A 1004 7.06 -9.78 30.43
N PHE A 1005 8.18 -9.79 31.13
CA PHE A 1005 9.46 -10.34 30.68
C PHE A 1005 9.73 -11.75 31.22
N ALA A 1006 8.77 -12.38 31.91
CA ALA A 1006 8.93 -13.73 32.43
C ALA A 1006 9.29 -14.76 31.34
N TYR A 1007 8.95 -14.50 30.08
CA TYR A 1007 9.29 -15.36 28.95
C TYR A 1007 10.78 -15.37 28.59
N PHE A 1008 11.60 -14.44 29.10
CA PHE A 1008 13.06 -14.47 28.97
C PHE A 1008 13.66 -15.73 29.60
N GLY A 1009 12.96 -16.32 30.58
CA GLY A 1009 13.37 -17.57 31.19
C GLY A 1009 14.64 -17.43 32.01
N ASN A 1010 15.53 -18.39 31.86
CA ASN A 1010 16.77 -18.56 32.60
C ASN A 1010 17.92 -17.65 32.11
N GLY A 1011 17.71 -16.85 31.06
CA GLY A 1011 18.74 -15.99 30.48
C GLY A 1011 19.60 -16.65 29.39
N TYR A 1012 19.31 -17.90 29.02
CA TYR A 1012 19.99 -18.66 27.99
C TYR A 1012 19.06 -18.99 26.81
N THR A 1013 19.67 -19.28 25.67
CA THR A 1013 19.07 -20.08 24.59
C THR A 1013 19.38 -21.57 24.81
N GLU A 1014 18.49 -22.47 24.40
CA GLU A 1014 18.71 -23.91 24.50
C GLU A 1014 19.87 -24.35 23.60
N VAL A 1015 20.06 -23.66 22.46
CA VAL A 1015 21.14 -23.97 21.52
C VAL A 1015 22.54 -23.66 22.05
N GLU A 1016 22.69 -22.76 23.03
CA GLU A 1016 23.98 -22.57 23.71
C GLU A 1016 24.46 -23.81 24.47
N LEU A 1017 23.57 -24.76 24.75
CA LEU A 1017 23.91 -26.03 25.39
C LEU A 1017 24.28 -27.15 24.39
N ASP A 1018 24.22 -26.86 23.09
CA ASP A 1018 24.58 -27.80 22.03
C ASP A 1018 25.99 -27.46 21.49
N ASP A 1019 27.00 -28.21 21.95
CA ASP A 1019 28.40 -28.03 21.56
C ASP A 1019 28.65 -28.15 20.04
N HIS A 1020 27.67 -28.66 19.27
CA HIS A 1020 27.76 -28.81 17.82
C HIS A 1020 27.03 -27.71 17.05
N ALA A 1021 26.34 -26.80 17.72
CA ALA A 1021 25.59 -25.74 17.07
C ALA A 1021 26.49 -24.56 16.65
N ASP A 1022 26.19 -23.97 15.48
CA ASP A 1022 26.82 -22.73 15.04
C ASP A 1022 26.13 -21.51 15.66
N LEU A 1023 26.66 -21.03 16.78
CA LEU A 1023 26.20 -19.80 17.45
C LEU A 1023 26.49 -18.52 16.64
N THR A 1024 27.25 -18.63 15.56
CA THR A 1024 27.71 -17.50 14.73
C THR A 1024 27.18 -17.53 13.30
N SER A 1025 26.01 -18.17 13.09
CA SER A 1025 25.39 -18.40 11.77
C SER A 1025 25.20 -17.16 10.90
N TYR A 1026 25.15 -15.97 11.53
CA TYR A 1026 25.02 -14.67 10.88
C TYR A 1026 26.30 -14.21 10.16
N LEU A 1027 27.47 -14.79 10.47
CA LEU A 1027 28.72 -14.51 9.76
C LEU A 1027 28.70 -15.20 8.40
N GLN A 1028 29.05 -14.46 7.35
CA GLN A 1028 29.07 -14.95 5.97
C GLN A 1028 30.48 -14.84 5.37
N PRO A 1029 30.89 -15.75 4.47
CA PRO A 1029 32.19 -15.67 3.81
C PRO A 1029 32.38 -14.34 3.05
N PRO A 1030 33.61 -13.78 3.01
CA PRO A 1030 33.92 -12.62 2.18
C PRO A 1030 33.58 -12.86 0.70
N GLY A 1031 33.09 -11.83 0.00
CA GLY A 1031 32.77 -11.91 -1.44
C GLY A 1031 31.34 -12.32 -1.77
N LYS A 1032 30.51 -12.67 -0.78
CA LYS A 1032 29.06 -12.76 -0.97
C LYS A 1032 28.48 -11.35 -0.96
N GLU A 1033 27.81 -10.96 -2.05
CA GLU A 1033 27.10 -9.68 -2.10
C GLU A 1033 25.97 -9.70 -1.05
N LEU A 1034 26.07 -8.82 -0.06
CA LEU A 1034 25.12 -8.70 1.04
C LEU A 1034 24.30 -7.43 0.85
N ASP A 1035 22.98 -7.56 0.91
CA ASP A 1035 22.13 -6.40 1.08
C ASP A 1035 22.21 -5.93 2.54
N LEU A 1036 22.79 -4.75 2.78
CA LEU A 1036 22.91 -4.19 4.12
C LEU A 1036 21.55 -3.98 4.82
N ARG A 1037 20.46 -3.93 4.06
CA ARG A 1037 19.10 -3.85 4.61
C ARG A 1037 18.61 -5.15 5.23
N ASP A 1038 19.21 -6.29 4.88
CA ASP A 1038 18.80 -7.61 5.37
C ASP A 1038 19.61 -8.07 6.59
N VAL A 1039 20.74 -7.41 6.86
CA VAL A 1039 21.63 -7.73 7.97
C VAL A 1039 20.86 -7.60 9.30
N HIS A 1040 20.73 -8.70 10.02
CA HIS A 1040 19.97 -8.83 11.28
C HIS A 1040 18.45 -8.61 11.21
N GLU A 1041 17.86 -8.51 10.02
CA GLU A 1041 16.40 -8.38 9.83
C GLU A 1041 15.68 -9.73 9.63
N SER A 1042 16.44 -10.78 9.29
CA SER A 1042 15.88 -12.13 9.10
C SER A 1042 15.48 -12.77 10.42
N TRP A 1043 14.19 -12.79 10.73
CA TRP A 1043 13.68 -13.33 12.01
C TRP A 1043 14.03 -14.81 12.28
N TRP A 1044 14.38 -15.58 11.24
CA TRP A 1044 14.74 -17.00 11.33
C TRP A 1044 16.25 -17.25 11.42
N ASP A 1045 17.09 -16.24 11.23
CA ASP A 1045 18.56 -16.35 11.30
C ASP A 1045 19.04 -15.60 12.56
N VAL A 1046 18.81 -16.23 13.70
CA VAL A 1046 19.31 -15.81 15.02
C VAL A 1046 20.54 -16.65 15.41
N PRO A 1047 21.41 -16.19 16.31
CA PRO A 1047 22.51 -17.00 16.84
C PRO A 1047 22.04 -18.39 17.25
N GLY A 1048 22.67 -19.44 16.71
CA GLY A 1048 22.29 -20.84 16.96
C GLY A 1048 20.98 -21.27 16.29
N ALA A 1049 20.47 -20.54 15.30
CA ALA A 1049 19.32 -20.99 14.52
C ALA A 1049 19.64 -22.34 13.83
N ARG A 1050 18.90 -23.39 14.20
CA ARG A 1050 18.98 -24.68 13.52
C ARG A 1050 18.47 -24.52 12.08
N ARG A 1051 19.39 -24.44 11.12
CA ARG A 1051 19.03 -24.50 9.70
C ARG A 1051 18.46 -25.89 9.41
N LYS A 1052 17.17 -25.97 9.10
CA LYS A 1052 16.61 -27.18 8.50
C LYS A 1052 17.32 -27.37 7.15
N SER A 1053 18.04 -28.48 7.01
CA SER A 1053 18.61 -28.95 5.75
C SER A 1053 17.52 -29.23 4.71
#